data_AF-A0A7C1QGU8-F1
#
_entry.id   AF-A0A7C1QGU8-F1
#
_cell.length_a   1.000
_cell.length_b   1.000
_cell.length_c   1.000
_cell.angle_alpha   90.00
_cell.angle_beta   90.00
_cell.angle_gamma   90.00
#
_symmetry.space_group_name_H-M   'P 1'
#
loop_
_entity.id
_entity.type
_entity.pdbx_description
1 polymer ?
#
loop_
_entity_poly.entity_id
_entity_poly.type
_entity_poly.pdbx_seq_one_letter_code
_entity_poly.pdbx_strand_id
1 'polypeptide(L)'
;MNFCNVEKIEYRKIAIIILLLIFIPAARAESTILTANRAKGIIELDGHPLEEDWKTTSEMTVQVQDGSIGKIDVTLKALYDPEYIYFYITWPDPTKSIEKDMWTFNGERWTLSGDEDRIAFFWNIDDSIKGFNIGGCAMLCHGDRMHTNGPRELGDLWQWQAGLTNPIGYADDGWIDDTVLQGYTKSARKAGLHTDGTAAPKETTHIKNLNSAGNGPRYYEPNTENEDDSQLLFASEVERKEAHEITENTVFKTSDTAPGYILDQPPENRGDIEAKGQWTNGVWQLELKRKLNTGYENDVQFDVTRTYRFGLAVMDNTGGFEAFGMGHSFDLGARTLEFGGIGSEEVTLLGLVSDYLTVAESHARKNESELALSNIGDALIIYNEISGEVADADPELYLTTKNQFMEVNRIPTSAGIAALKHNIEDTKLTFQGKRTPQEPSLKLRLLVLWGKLQLYALILLAIASLAPIYRAVRVGRKQTFRRLSVFIIVIVIPLLFEGVGRIGILLKISFLQNFSFLTNELATLQWAILMFFGLFIAKSGFEEVEESMNSLEFYSSKLEDDIDKMKELEEELRSSEERYRSIFEASPIGIVEVGAEDEILSCNEAASKILGCDDSSCEGKNILDYIGDSKERSEIEERLKKGETVKDRLIAFKNKGGETMVSLSIKTITDKQGSPVRSEIVLMDVTERIRS
;
A
#
# COMPACT_ATOMS: atom_id res chain seq x y z
N MET A 1 33.69 -35.90 -10.84
CA MET A 1 34.79 -35.32 -10.04
C MET A 1 35.55 -34.37 -10.95
N ASN A 2 35.71 -33.07 -10.76
CA ASN A 2 35.24 -32.11 -9.77
C ASN A 2 35.09 -30.76 -10.51
N PHE A 3 33.85 -30.29 -10.71
CA PHE A 3 33.55 -28.89 -11.00
C PHE A 3 32.84 -28.36 -9.76
N CYS A 4 33.59 -27.78 -8.82
CA CYS A 4 33.04 -27.15 -7.63
C CYS A 4 34.07 -26.17 -7.08
N ASN A 5 33.86 -24.86 -7.28
CA ASN A 5 34.25 -23.74 -6.41
C ASN A 5 34.44 -22.40 -7.15
N VAL A 6 33.44 -21.91 -7.88
CA VAL A 6 33.46 -20.48 -8.32
C VAL A 6 32.15 -19.71 -8.00
N GLU A 7 31.02 -20.37 -7.73
CA GLU A 7 29.74 -19.64 -7.60
C GLU A 7 29.34 -19.14 -6.19
N LYS A 8 30.13 -19.39 -5.14
CA LYS A 8 29.71 -19.05 -3.75
C LYS A 8 30.21 -17.71 -3.20
N ILE A 9 31.04 -16.96 -3.93
CA ILE A 9 31.66 -15.72 -3.41
C ILE A 9 30.88 -14.46 -3.81
N GLU A 10 30.11 -14.46 -4.91
CA GLU A 10 29.36 -13.26 -5.33
C GLU A 10 28.03 -13.06 -4.60
N TYR A 11 27.31 -14.12 -4.24
CA TYR A 11 26.02 -13.98 -3.54
C TYR A 11 26.15 -13.38 -2.13
N ARG A 12 27.26 -13.62 -1.42
CA ARG A 12 27.51 -12.98 -0.11
C ARG A 12 27.86 -11.50 -0.24
N LYS A 13 28.56 -11.08 -1.30
CA LYS A 13 28.85 -9.65 -1.53
C LYS A 13 27.60 -8.89 -2.01
N ILE A 14 26.78 -9.49 -2.85
CA ILE A 14 25.51 -8.89 -3.31
C ILE A 14 24.49 -8.85 -2.16
N ALA A 15 24.40 -9.90 -1.33
CA ALA A 15 23.54 -9.88 -0.15
C ALA A 15 24.02 -8.88 0.92
N ILE A 16 25.33 -8.67 1.10
CA ILE A 16 25.87 -7.65 2.02
C ILE A 16 25.67 -6.23 1.48
N ILE A 17 25.75 -6.02 0.16
CA ILE A 17 25.46 -4.71 -0.46
C ILE A 17 23.95 -4.40 -0.39
N ILE A 18 23.08 -5.41 -0.56
CA ILE A 18 21.62 -5.24 -0.38
C ILE A 18 21.27 -5.06 1.11
N LEU A 19 21.98 -5.70 2.05
CA LEU A 19 21.78 -5.48 3.50
C LEU A 19 22.32 -4.11 3.97
N LEU A 20 23.37 -3.58 3.34
CA LEU A 20 23.92 -2.25 3.61
C LEU A 20 23.10 -1.12 2.97
N LEU A 21 22.34 -1.40 1.91
CA LEU A 21 21.35 -0.47 1.34
C LEU A 21 20.04 -0.38 2.17
N ILE A 22 19.82 -1.29 3.13
CA ILE A 22 18.66 -1.28 4.04
C ILE A 22 18.93 -0.47 5.33
N PHE A 23 20.17 -0.01 5.54
CA PHE A 23 20.55 0.85 6.67
C PHE A 23 21.37 2.06 6.21
N ILE A 24 20.97 2.69 5.11
CA ILE A 24 21.17 4.13 5.04
C ILE A 24 20.09 4.67 5.98
N PRO A 25 20.42 5.29 7.14
CA PRO A 25 19.42 6.10 7.80
C PRO A 25 18.98 7.08 6.72
N ALA A 26 17.73 6.99 6.27
CA ALA A 26 17.15 8.08 5.50
C ALA A 26 17.56 9.34 6.25
N ALA A 27 18.31 10.23 5.59
CA ALA A 27 18.62 11.52 6.17
C ALA A 27 17.26 12.04 6.64
N ARG A 28 17.06 12.07 7.96
CA ARG A 28 15.78 12.43 8.53
C ARG A 28 15.54 13.82 8.00
N ALA A 29 14.51 14.01 7.17
CA ALA A 29 14.16 15.33 6.68
C ALA A 29 14.12 16.24 7.92
N GLU A 30 14.90 17.32 7.88
CA GLU A 30 14.91 18.27 8.99
C GLU A 30 13.48 18.77 9.16
N SER A 31 12.95 18.61 10.38
CA SER A 31 11.56 18.99 10.68
C SER A 31 11.34 20.43 10.27
N THR A 32 10.31 20.69 9.47
CA THR A 32 9.86 22.07 9.17
C THR A 32 9.00 22.65 10.30
N ILE A 33 8.83 21.91 11.40
CA ILE A 33 7.91 22.23 12.48
C ILE A 33 8.67 22.45 13.79
N LEU A 34 8.46 23.63 14.36
CA LEU A 34 8.84 24.02 15.70
C LEU A 34 7.63 23.81 16.62
N THR A 35 7.68 22.78 17.46
CA THR A 35 6.62 22.53 18.44
C THR A 35 6.92 23.26 19.74
N ALA A 36 6.10 24.26 20.07
CA ALA A 36 6.10 24.94 21.34
C ALA A 36 5.43 24.08 22.41
N ASN A 37 6.19 23.64 23.41
CA ASN A 37 5.67 22.87 24.53
C ASN A 37 5.16 23.77 25.65
N ARG A 38 4.14 23.31 26.39
CA ARG A 38 3.63 24.08 27.53
C ARG A 38 4.63 24.04 28.68
N ALA A 39 5.13 25.22 29.08
CA ALA A 39 6.01 25.38 30.22
C ALA A 39 5.31 24.94 31.52
N LYS A 40 6.05 24.24 32.38
CA LYS A 40 5.59 23.82 33.71
C LYS A 40 6.16 24.71 34.81
N GLY A 41 7.38 25.20 34.63
CA GLY A 41 8.05 26.16 35.50
C GLY A 41 7.92 27.60 35.01
N ILE A 42 8.55 28.51 35.76
CA ILE A 42 8.83 29.88 35.33
C ILE A 42 10.06 29.80 34.41
N ILE A 43 10.01 30.51 33.29
CA ILE A 43 11.15 30.66 32.37
C ILE A 43 11.79 32.01 32.67
N GLU A 44 13.04 32.02 33.10
CA GLU A 44 13.80 33.24 33.34
C GLU A 44 14.57 33.59 32.07
N LEU A 45 14.53 34.86 31.63
CA LEU A 45 15.31 35.30 30.47
C LEU A 45 16.72 35.64 30.91
N ASP A 46 17.56 34.62 31.05
CA ASP A 46 18.96 34.78 31.47
C ASP A 46 19.94 34.55 30.31
N GLY A 47 19.49 34.06 29.15
CA GLY A 47 20.30 33.73 27.98
C GLY A 47 20.90 32.32 28.04
N HIS A 48 20.42 31.46 28.95
CA HIS A 48 20.86 30.07 29.12
C HIS A 48 19.67 29.11 29.24
N PRO A 49 19.69 27.95 28.55
CA PRO A 49 18.57 27.01 28.59
C PRO A 49 18.67 26.05 29.79
N LEU A 50 18.82 26.57 31.01
CA LEU A 50 19.10 25.76 32.20
C LEU A 50 17.85 25.09 32.77
N GLU A 51 16.69 25.66 32.51
CA GLU A 51 15.38 25.17 32.92
C GLU A 51 15.09 23.77 32.36
N GLU A 52 14.38 22.98 33.16
CA GLU A 52 14.03 21.61 32.76
C GLU A 52 13.06 21.57 31.57
N ASP A 53 12.22 22.60 31.42
CA ASP A 53 11.31 22.74 30.29
C ASP A 53 12.09 22.88 28.96
N TRP A 54 13.23 23.57 28.93
CA TRP A 54 14.09 23.68 27.75
C TRP A 54 14.80 22.36 27.37
N LYS A 55 15.10 21.51 28.36
CA LYS A 55 15.77 20.21 28.13
C LYS A 55 14.84 19.16 27.56
N THR A 56 13.56 19.22 27.91
CA THR A 56 12.55 18.25 27.47
C THR A 56 11.85 18.63 26.17
N THR A 57 12.13 19.84 25.67
CA THR A 57 11.51 20.38 24.46
C THR A 57 12.29 20.01 23.20
N SER A 58 11.54 19.63 22.17
CA SER A 58 12.09 19.29 20.85
C SER A 58 12.80 20.49 20.24
N GLU A 59 14.00 20.25 19.73
CA GLU A 59 14.75 21.24 18.94
C GLU A 59 14.45 21.08 17.45
N MET A 60 14.44 22.21 16.77
CA MET A 60 14.38 22.30 15.32
C MET A 60 15.63 23.01 14.83
N THR A 61 16.21 22.54 13.72
CA THR A 61 17.32 23.23 13.06
C THR A 61 16.81 23.83 11.76
N VAL A 62 17.16 25.10 11.54
CA VAL A 62 16.88 25.86 10.32
C VAL A 62 18.21 26.25 9.71
N GLN A 63 18.52 25.68 8.55
CA GLN A 63 19.68 26.12 7.77
C GLN A 63 19.32 27.39 7.00
N VAL A 64 19.85 28.53 7.46
CA VAL A 64 19.81 29.78 6.69
C VAL A 64 20.93 29.77 5.65
N GLN A 65 20.63 30.21 4.44
CA GLN A 65 21.53 30.14 3.30
C GLN A 65 21.24 31.27 2.28
N ASP A 66 21.85 31.16 1.10
CA ASP A 66 21.64 32.03 -0.08
C ASP A 66 21.98 33.52 0.10
N GLY A 67 22.71 33.83 1.16
CA GLY A 67 23.26 35.15 1.41
C GLY A 67 24.79 35.14 1.55
N SER A 68 25.39 36.30 1.77
CA SER A 68 26.85 36.45 1.61
C SER A 68 27.69 35.91 2.78
N ILE A 69 27.05 35.49 3.88
CA ILE A 69 27.73 34.92 5.05
C ILE A 69 27.76 33.38 5.02
N GLY A 70 27.18 32.78 3.98
CA GLY A 70 27.21 31.33 3.75
C GLY A 70 26.09 30.57 4.44
N LYS A 71 26.30 29.28 4.72
CA LYS A 71 25.32 28.42 5.38
C LYS A 71 25.53 28.46 6.88
N ILE A 72 24.47 28.76 7.62
CA ILE A 72 24.47 28.79 9.08
C ILE A 72 23.30 27.95 9.56
N ASP A 73 23.57 27.00 10.45
CA ASP A 73 22.53 26.20 11.09
C ASP A 73 22.09 26.91 12.37
N VAL A 74 20.82 27.35 12.39
CA VAL A 74 20.21 27.98 13.56
C VAL A 74 19.33 26.96 14.27
N THR A 75 19.59 26.72 15.54
CA THR A 75 18.78 25.83 16.37
C THR A 75 17.73 26.64 17.12
N LEU A 76 16.49 26.15 17.14
CA LEU A 76 15.32 26.76 17.74
C LEU A 76 14.64 25.79 18.70
N LYS A 77 14.21 26.31 19.84
CA LYS A 77 13.26 25.69 20.77
C LYS A 77 12.18 26.71 21.10
N ALA A 78 10.97 26.24 21.37
CA ALA A 78 9.86 27.09 21.78
C ALA A 78 9.11 26.53 22.98
N LEU A 79 8.69 27.41 23.87
CA LEU A 79 7.83 27.12 25.00
C LEU A 79 6.67 28.11 25.04
N TYR A 80 5.60 27.78 25.73
CA TYR A 80 4.52 28.73 25.99
C TYR A 80 3.85 28.48 27.34
N ASP A 81 3.26 29.52 27.91
CA ASP A 81 2.36 29.47 29.06
C ASP A 81 1.01 30.14 28.69
N PRO A 82 0.04 30.33 29.61
CA PRO A 82 -1.22 30.99 29.28
C PRO A 82 -1.12 32.43 28.77
N GLU A 83 0.00 33.12 29.00
CA GLU A 83 0.17 34.54 28.73
C GLU A 83 1.31 34.81 27.73
N TYR A 84 2.39 34.02 27.75
CA TYR A 84 3.61 34.27 26.98
C TYR A 84 4.01 33.09 26.08
N ILE A 85 4.71 33.42 25.00
CA ILE A 85 5.55 32.50 24.21
C ILE A 85 7.02 32.82 24.46
N TYR A 86 7.84 31.78 24.46
CA TYR A 86 9.27 31.86 24.67
C TYR A 86 10.00 31.16 23.52
N PHE A 87 11.12 31.71 23.10
CA PHE A 87 12.02 31.09 22.14
C PHE A 87 13.43 31.02 22.70
N TYR A 88 14.09 29.89 22.50
CA TYR A 88 15.52 29.75 22.74
C TYR A 88 16.21 29.44 21.41
N ILE A 89 17.18 30.26 21.05
CA ILE A 89 17.76 30.31 19.71
C ILE A 89 19.29 30.26 19.84
N THR A 90 19.95 29.43 19.02
CA THR A 90 21.41 29.39 18.98
C THR A 90 21.93 29.30 17.56
N TRP A 91 23.00 30.03 17.26
CA TRP A 91 23.72 29.89 15.99
C TRP A 91 25.22 30.11 16.19
N PRO A 92 26.07 29.44 15.38
CA PRO A 92 27.50 29.66 15.42
C PRO A 92 27.85 31.03 14.82
N ASP A 93 28.70 31.77 15.53
CA ASP A 93 29.27 33.03 15.08
C ASP A 93 30.70 33.18 15.66
N PRO A 94 31.75 33.07 14.85
CA PRO A 94 33.14 33.18 15.33
C PRO A 94 33.49 34.52 15.98
N THR A 95 32.71 35.56 15.72
CA THR A 95 32.94 36.93 16.18
C THR A 95 31.83 37.38 17.13
N LYS A 96 32.17 38.25 18.08
CA LYS A 96 31.19 38.96 18.92
C LYS A 96 31.09 40.38 18.38
N SER A 97 30.12 40.66 17.50
CA SER A 97 29.99 41.99 16.89
C SER A 97 28.90 42.78 17.61
N ILE A 98 29.30 43.75 18.44
CA ILE A 98 28.39 44.62 19.21
C ILE A 98 28.68 46.12 19.04
N GLU A 99 29.71 46.48 18.27
CA GLU A 99 30.26 47.85 18.19
C GLU A 99 29.63 48.68 17.06
N LYS A 100 28.29 48.80 17.04
CA LYS A 100 27.58 49.49 15.94
C LYS A 100 27.95 50.98 15.86
N ASP A 101 28.55 51.38 14.73
CA ASP A 101 29.00 52.76 14.47
C ASP A 101 29.83 53.33 15.65
N MET A 102 30.80 52.57 16.16
CA MET A 102 31.70 53.05 17.20
C MET A 102 32.57 54.21 16.68
N TRP A 103 32.62 55.31 17.44
CA TRP A 103 33.56 56.39 17.19
C TRP A 103 34.96 56.00 17.69
N THR A 104 35.99 56.24 16.88
CA THR A 104 37.39 56.12 17.29
C THR A 104 38.15 57.40 16.92
N PHE A 105 38.93 57.93 17.87
CA PHE A 105 39.76 59.11 17.67
C PHE A 105 41.15 58.72 17.15
N ASN A 106 41.51 59.18 15.95
CA ASN A 106 42.79 58.81 15.32
C ASN A 106 43.98 59.71 15.71
N GLY A 107 43.78 60.67 16.63
CA GLY A 107 44.76 61.70 17.00
C GLY A 107 44.50 63.07 16.38
N GLU A 108 43.69 63.13 15.31
CA GLU A 108 43.30 64.38 14.64
C GLU A 108 41.78 64.54 14.55
N ARG A 109 41.05 63.45 14.25
CA ARG A 109 39.60 63.45 14.04
C ARG A 109 38.97 62.15 14.51
N TRP A 110 37.65 62.20 14.67
CA TRP A 110 36.81 61.05 14.93
C TRP A 110 36.41 60.35 13.62
N THR A 111 36.39 59.01 13.65
CA THR A 111 35.91 58.17 12.55
C THR A 111 34.96 57.11 13.08
N LEU A 112 33.92 56.79 12.31
CA LEU A 112 32.97 55.71 12.60
C LEU A 112 33.44 54.40 11.97
N SER A 113 33.36 53.32 12.73
CA SER A 113 33.56 51.95 12.25
C SER A 113 32.87 50.96 13.18
N GLY A 114 32.70 49.72 12.72
CA GLY A 114 32.11 48.66 13.51
C GLY A 114 30.63 48.47 13.19
N ASP A 115 30.23 47.20 13.23
CA ASP A 115 28.87 46.75 12.97
C ASP A 115 28.46 45.72 14.04
N GLU A 116 27.25 45.18 13.93
CA GLU A 116 26.69 44.26 14.92
C GLU A 116 26.06 43.02 14.29
N ASP A 117 25.96 41.97 15.11
CA ASP A 117 25.25 40.74 14.79
C ASP A 117 23.74 40.93 15.03
N ARG A 118 22.93 40.34 14.15
CA ARG A 118 21.47 40.46 14.22
C ARG A 118 20.79 39.16 13.82
N ILE A 119 19.59 38.96 14.35
CA ILE A 119 18.70 37.90 13.91
C ILE A 119 17.28 38.45 13.77
N ALA A 120 16.59 38.04 12.72
CA ALA A 120 15.24 38.52 12.41
C ALA A 120 14.27 37.36 12.23
N PHE A 121 13.08 37.49 12.80
CA PHE A 121 11.94 36.60 12.59
C PHE A 121 10.89 37.33 11.79
N PHE A 122 10.35 36.66 10.78
CA PHE A 122 9.23 37.14 9.99
C PHE A 122 8.03 36.24 10.19
N TRP A 123 6.93 36.79 10.68
CA TRP A 123 5.67 36.08 10.90
C TRP A 123 4.64 36.48 9.84
N ASN A 124 3.99 35.50 9.22
CA ASN A 124 2.90 35.74 8.29
C ASN A 124 1.58 35.93 9.06
N ILE A 125 1.10 37.16 9.18
CA ILE A 125 -0.10 37.46 9.96
C ILE A 125 -1.32 36.92 9.21
N ASP A 126 -2.09 36.06 9.91
CA ASP A 126 -3.31 35.40 9.40
C ASP A 126 -3.14 34.69 8.05
N ASP A 127 -1.93 34.20 7.77
CA ASP A 127 -1.55 33.60 6.49
C ASP A 127 -1.90 34.50 5.28
N SER A 128 -1.86 35.82 5.48
CA SER A 128 -2.31 36.80 4.49
C SER A 128 -1.37 36.92 3.30
N ILE A 129 -0.06 36.70 3.49
CA ILE A 129 0.98 36.86 2.49
C ILE A 129 1.00 35.66 1.54
N LYS A 130 0.66 35.89 0.27
CA LYS A 130 0.61 34.83 -0.73
C LYS A 130 1.98 34.26 -1.07
N GLY A 131 2.05 32.93 -1.11
CA GLY A 131 3.26 32.20 -1.47
C GLY A 131 4.29 32.10 -0.35
N PHE A 132 4.07 32.75 0.81
CA PHE A 132 5.02 32.74 1.93
C PHE A 132 5.43 31.32 2.31
N ASN A 133 4.56 30.32 2.15
CA ASN A 133 4.87 28.92 2.45
C ASN A 133 5.96 28.31 1.55
N ILE A 134 6.16 28.85 0.34
CA ILE A 134 7.19 28.40 -0.60
C ILE A 134 8.47 29.19 -0.40
N GLY A 135 8.38 30.52 -0.32
CA GLY A 135 9.55 31.40 -0.31
C GLY A 135 9.96 31.93 1.07
N GLY A 136 9.18 31.68 2.13
CA GLY A 136 9.41 32.23 3.46
C GLY A 136 9.59 33.75 3.45
N CYS A 137 10.51 34.23 4.28
CA CYS A 137 10.90 35.63 4.34
C CYS A 137 11.49 36.17 3.03
N ALA A 138 11.96 35.29 2.14
CA ALA A 138 12.55 35.70 0.86
C ALA A 138 11.56 36.42 -0.05
N MET A 139 10.26 36.18 0.12
CA MET A 139 9.22 36.82 -0.68
C MET A 139 9.02 38.30 -0.39
N LEU A 140 9.43 38.73 0.80
CA LEU A 140 9.16 40.07 1.35
C LEU A 140 10.35 41.02 1.20
N CYS A 141 11.56 40.46 1.26
CA CYS A 141 12.77 41.23 1.54
C CYS A 141 13.87 41.14 0.46
N HIS A 142 13.67 40.35 -0.61
CA HIS A 142 14.67 40.19 -1.67
C HIS A 142 14.20 40.76 -3.03
N GLY A 143 15.15 41.45 -3.69
CA GLY A 143 14.91 42.35 -4.84
C GLY A 143 15.12 43.82 -4.47
N ASP A 144 14.47 44.74 -5.18
CA ASP A 144 14.49 46.19 -4.91
C ASP A 144 13.42 46.63 -3.87
N ARG A 145 12.91 45.71 -3.02
CA ARG A 145 11.68 45.93 -2.22
C ARG A 145 11.72 45.36 -0.80
N MET A 146 11.07 46.07 0.12
CA MET A 146 10.68 45.65 1.48
C MET A 146 9.19 45.96 1.66
N HIS A 147 8.33 45.19 0.98
CA HIS A 147 6.87 45.35 1.02
C HIS A 147 6.19 44.03 0.58
N THR A 148 4.96 43.80 1.01
CA THR A 148 4.11 42.69 0.55
C THR A 148 3.55 42.99 -0.86
N ASN A 149 2.96 42.00 -1.54
CA ASN A 149 2.56 42.14 -2.95
C ASN A 149 1.10 42.54 -3.14
N GLY A 150 0.25 42.28 -2.14
CA GLY A 150 -1.19 42.40 -2.24
C GLY A 150 -1.78 43.31 -1.16
N PRO A 151 -2.92 43.97 -1.45
CA PRO A 151 -3.58 44.81 -0.47
C PRO A 151 -4.04 44.01 0.73
N ARG A 152 -3.73 44.50 1.93
CA ARG A 152 -4.01 43.85 3.23
C ARG A 152 -3.15 42.61 3.53
N GLU A 153 -2.08 42.37 2.78
CA GLU A 153 -1.05 41.43 3.18
C GLU A 153 -0.18 42.08 4.27
N LEU A 154 -0.06 41.42 5.42
CA LEU A 154 0.65 41.92 6.60
C LEU A 154 1.63 40.88 7.13
N GLY A 155 2.84 41.31 7.42
CA GLY A 155 3.87 40.52 8.08
C GLY A 155 4.37 41.22 9.33
N ASP A 156 4.62 40.46 10.38
CA ASP A 156 5.20 40.93 11.64
C ASP A 156 6.70 40.59 11.63
N LEU A 157 7.56 41.52 12.06
CA LEU A 157 9.01 41.49 11.97
C LEU A 157 9.65 41.77 13.32
N TRP A 158 10.22 40.73 13.92
CA TRP A 158 10.98 40.86 15.16
C TRP A 158 12.46 40.91 14.85
N GLN A 159 13.18 41.86 15.43
CA GLN A 159 14.60 42.05 15.18
C GLN A 159 15.39 42.18 16.47
N TRP A 160 16.25 41.21 16.73
CA TRP A 160 17.22 41.32 17.81
C TRP A 160 18.56 41.81 17.27
N GLN A 161 19.15 42.79 17.96
CA GLN A 161 20.43 43.40 17.61
C GLN A 161 21.39 43.34 18.79
N ALA A 162 22.59 42.80 18.55
CA ALA A 162 23.54 42.48 19.61
C ALA A 162 24.07 43.73 20.36
N GLY A 163 24.22 44.87 19.69
CA GLY A 163 24.70 46.12 20.29
C GLY A 163 23.58 47.12 20.62
N LEU A 164 22.50 47.15 19.85
CA LEU A 164 21.47 48.18 19.99
C LEU A 164 20.27 47.79 20.87
N THR A 165 19.76 46.56 20.79
CA THR A 165 18.55 46.15 21.53
C THR A 165 18.86 45.20 22.69
N ASN A 166 19.86 44.33 22.52
CA ASN A 166 20.27 43.36 23.53
C ASN A 166 20.67 43.97 24.88
N PRO A 167 21.43 45.10 24.93
CA PRO A 167 21.81 45.69 26.21
C PRO A 167 20.65 46.27 27.01
N ILE A 168 19.59 46.73 26.31
CA ILE A 168 18.36 47.21 26.93
C ILE A 168 17.48 46.01 27.38
N GLY A 169 17.58 44.88 26.67
CA GLY A 169 16.87 43.65 27.02
C GLY A 169 15.59 43.42 26.20
N TYR A 170 15.56 43.84 24.94
CA TYR A 170 14.42 43.65 24.05
C TYR A 170 14.84 43.30 22.62
N ALA A 171 13.87 42.86 21.81
CA ALA A 171 13.98 42.78 20.36
C ALA A 171 13.00 43.79 19.73
N ASP A 172 13.45 44.51 18.72
CA ASP A 172 12.66 45.53 18.03
C ASP A 172 11.45 44.88 17.34
N ASP A 173 10.26 45.38 17.64
CA ASP A 173 9.01 44.97 16.99
C ASP A 173 8.61 45.95 15.88
N GLY A 174 8.17 45.40 14.76
CA GLY A 174 7.80 46.13 13.57
C GLY A 174 7.03 45.27 12.59
N TRP A 175 6.62 45.85 11.46
CA TRP A 175 5.73 45.16 10.53
C TRP A 175 5.94 45.60 9.09
N ILE A 176 5.47 44.77 8.16
CA ILE A 176 5.55 44.99 6.73
C ILE A 176 4.17 44.91 6.07
N ASP A 177 3.86 45.86 5.19
CA ASP A 177 2.65 45.90 4.37
C ASP A 177 2.91 46.16 2.88
N ASP A 178 1.85 46.44 2.11
CA ASP A 178 1.90 46.67 0.66
C ASP A 178 2.21 48.13 0.28
N THR A 179 2.67 48.97 1.23
CA THR A 179 2.96 50.37 0.96
C THR A 179 4.17 50.52 0.03
N VAL A 180 3.96 51.21 -1.10
CA VAL A 180 5.02 51.50 -2.10
C VAL A 180 5.07 53.00 -2.40
N LEU A 181 6.29 53.57 -2.36
CA LEU A 181 6.55 54.93 -2.84
C LEU A 181 7.22 54.90 -4.21
N GLN A 182 6.94 55.90 -5.07
CA GLN A 182 7.56 55.99 -6.39
C GLN A 182 9.05 56.36 -6.33
N GLY A 183 9.88 55.65 -7.11
CA GLY A 183 11.30 55.94 -7.30
C GLY A 183 12.24 54.87 -6.75
N TYR A 184 13.55 55.03 -6.98
CA TYR A 184 14.60 54.10 -6.54
C TYR A 184 15.36 54.61 -5.29
N THR A 185 14.74 55.48 -4.48
CA THR A 185 15.37 56.02 -3.28
C THR A 185 15.33 55.00 -2.15
N LYS A 186 16.25 55.12 -1.18
CA LYS A 186 16.27 54.28 0.02
C LYS A 186 14.93 54.30 0.77
N SER A 187 14.32 55.48 0.91
CA SER A 187 13.00 55.65 1.51
C SER A 187 11.90 54.97 0.70
N ALA A 188 12.00 54.96 -0.63
CA ALA A 188 11.03 54.29 -1.47
C ALA A 188 11.10 52.76 -1.38
N ARG A 189 12.30 52.21 -1.19
CA ARG A 189 12.52 50.76 -1.03
C ARG A 189 12.04 50.21 0.31
N LYS A 190 12.00 51.04 1.36
CA LYS A 190 11.54 50.70 2.72
C LYS A 190 10.12 51.17 3.01
N ALA A 191 9.37 51.58 1.99
CA ALA A 191 8.07 52.20 2.16
C ALA A 191 7.05 51.31 2.89
N GLY A 192 7.17 49.98 2.73
CA GLY A 192 6.32 49.01 3.38
C GLY A 192 6.83 48.54 4.73
N LEU A 193 8.02 48.94 5.17
CA LEU A 193 8.57 48.59 6.48
C LEU A 193 8.23 49.67 7.48
N HIS A 194 7.57 49.28 8.56
CA HIS A 194 7.10 50.14 9.62
C HIS A 194 7.66 49.68 10.95
N THR A 195 7.74 50.61 11.89
CA THR A 195 8.15 50.31 13.26
C THR A 195 7.07 50.79 14.20
N ASP A 196 6.86 50.06 15.28
CA ASP A 196 5.86 50.38 16.27
C ASP A 196 6.20 51.65 17.08
N GLY A 197 5.19 52.42 17.49
CA GLY A 197 5.34 53.43 18.55
C GLY A 197 5.57 54.90 18.18
N THR A 198 5.22 55.35 16.96
CA THR A 198 4.91 56.72 16.48
C THR A 198 5.62 57.15 15.18
N ALA A 199 4.93 57.98 14.40
CA ALA A 199 5.07 58.24 12.97
C ALA A 199 6.45 58.72 12.47
N ALA A 200 7.25 57.78 11.96
CA ALA A 200 8.03 57.81 10.72
C ALA A 200 8.95 56.57 10.75
N PRO A 201 9.33 55.97 9.61
CA PRO A 201 10.36 54.94 9.56
C PRO A 201 11.71 55.60 9.87
N LYS A 202 11.97 55.88 11.15
CA LYS A 202 13.30 56.22 11.64
C LYS A 202 13.99 54.90 11.86
N GLU A 203 15.05 54.69 11.10
CA GLU A 203 15.81 53.44 11.04
C GLU A 203 16.39 52.97 12.38
N THR A 204 16.33 53.80 13.42
CA THR A 204 16.66 53.46 14.80
C THR A 204 15.89 54.42 15.72
N THR A 205 15.17 53.92 16.75
CA THR A 205 14.79 54.74 17.92
C THR A 205 16.01 55.26 18.65
N HIS A 206 17.13 54.57 18.52
CA HIS A 206 18.40 54.97 19.12
C HIS A 206 18.86 56.32 18.58
N ILE A 207 19.13 57.23 19.51
CA ILE A 207 19.55 58.59 19.22
C ILE A 207 21.02 58.51 18.81
N LYS A 208 21.38 58.98 17.62
CA LYS A 208 22.79 59.05 17.22
C LYS A 208 23.56 59.93 18.20
N ASN A 209 24.65 59.39 18.76
CA ASN A 209 25.59 60.16 19.56
C ASN A 209 26.43 61.04 18.61
N LEU A 210 25.85 62.14 18.16
CA LEU A 210 26.40 62.99 17.11
C LEU A 210 26.37 64.45 17.57
N ASN A 211 27.51 65.12 17.49
CA ASN A 211 27.59 66.54 17.78
C ASN A 211 26.83 67.39 16.73
N SER A 212 26.64 68.68 17.00
CA SER A 212 25.92 69.60 16.10
C SER A 212 26.59 69.78 14.73
N ALA A 213 27.89 69.51 14.62
CA ALA A 213 28.67 69.60 13.39
C ALA A 213 28.62 68.31 12.55
N GLY A 214 28.11 67.20 13.10
CA GLY A 214 28.00 65.92 12.42
C GLY A 214 29.33 65.17 12.21
N ASN A 215 30.39 65.55 12.91
CA ASN A 215 31.75 65.05 12.64
C ASN A 215 32.43 64.36 13.85
N GLY A 216 31.66 64.07 14.91
CA GLY A 216 32.15 63.37 16.08
C GLY A 216 31.05 63.12 17.11
N PRO A 217 31.38 62.38 18.19
CA PRO A 217 30.46 62.09 19.26
C PRO A 217 30.03 63.37 19.99
N ARG A 218 28.83 63.34 20.56
CA ARG A 218 28.34 64.41 21.43
C ARG A 218 28.69 64.15 22.88
N TYR A 219 28.53 62.91 23.32
CA TYR A 219 28.81 62.45 24.67
C TYR A 219 29.92 61.40 24.63
N TYR A 220 30.70 61.36 25.71
CA TYR A 220 31.75 60.37 25.94
C TYR A 220 31.80 60.04 27.42
N GLU A 221 32.06 58.77 27.73
CA GLU A 221 32.23 58.31 29.09
C GLU A 221 33.72 58.14 29.44
N PRO A 222 34.26 58.95 30.36
CA PRO A 222 35.68 58.92 30.72
C PRO A 222 36.07 57.78 31.67
N ASN A 223 35.11 57.18 32.37
CA ASN A 223 35.36 56.22 33.45
C ASN A 223 34.47 54.98 33.31
N THR A 224 34.66 54.23 32.23
CA THR A 224 33.92 53.00 31.97
C THR A 224 34.35 51.90 32.96
N GLU A 225 33.40 51.14 33.49
CA GLU A 225 33.67 50.09 34.48
C GLU A 225 34.37 48.86 33.86
N ASN A 226 34.06 48.56 32.60
CA ASN A 226 34.61 47.43 31.84
C ASN A 226 34.57 47.68 30.32
N GLU A 227 35.02 46.69 29.53
CA GLU A 227 35.09 46.79 28.07
C GLU A 227 33.70 46.82 27.41
N ASP A 228 32.75 46.00 27.88
CA ASP A 228 31.37 46.00 27.37
C ASP A 228 30.66 47.34 27.69
N ASP A 229 30.91 47.90 28.88
CA ASP A 229 30.41 49.22 29.32
C ASP A 229 30.95 50.34 28.43
N SER A 230 32.23 50.29 28.06
CA SER A 230 32.84 51.27 27.15
C SER A 230 32.27 51.29 25.74
N GLN A 231 31.55 50.24 25.36
CA GLN A 231 30.94 50.10 24.04
C GLN A 231 29.49 50.56 24.00
N LEU A 232 28.89 50.87 25.15
CA LEU A 232 27.48 51.20 25.31
C LEU A 232 27.31 52.60 25.92
N LEU A 233 26.19 53.23 25.61
CA LEU A 233 25.84 54.53 26.21
C LEU A 233 24.33 54.61 26.36
N PHE A 234 23.84 54.66 27.58
CA PHE A 234 22.43 54.76 27.92
C PHE A 234 22.00 56.21 28.12
N ALA A 235 20.76 56.54 27.75
CA ALA A 235 20.16 57.84 28.01
C ALA A 235 20.18 58.18 29.51
N SER A 236 20.01 57.18 30.37
CA SER A 236 20.06 57.35 31.82
C SER A 236 21.44 57.77 32.36
N GLU A 237 22.54 57.37 31.72
CA GLU A 237 23.91 57.79 32.08
C GLU A 237 24.16 59.24 31.70
N VAL A 238 23.61 59.67 30.56
CA VAL A 238 23.60 61.08 30.14
C VAL A 238 22.80 61.93 31.13
N GLU A 239 21.64 61.46 31.58
CA GLU A 239 20.81 62.14 32.58
C GLU A 239 21.49 62.24 33.95
N ARG A 240 22.16 61.17 34.38
CA ARG A 240 22.93 61.09 35.63
C ARG A 240 24.26 61.84 35.57
N LYS A 241 24.70 62.25 34.38
CA LYS A 241 25.98 62.92 34.10
C LYS A 241 27.20 62.03 34.35
N GLU A 242 27.04 60.72 34.17
CA GLU A 242 28.13 59.74 34.11
C GLU A 242 28.84 59.90 32.74
N ALA A 243 28.06 60.01 31.67
CA ALA A 243 28.54 60.44 30.36
C ALA A 243 28.62 61.99 30.27
N HIS A 244 29.76 62.48 29.77
CA HIS A 244 30.03 63.92 29.67
C HIS A 244 29.87 64.43 28.24
N GLU A 245 29.26 65.61 28.09
CA GLU A 245 29.22 66.30 26.79
C GLU A 245 30.63 66.77 26.39
N ILE A 246 31.01 66.47 25.15
CA ILE A 246 32.31 66.83 24.60
C ILE A 246 32.33 68.33 24.32
N THR A 247 33.32 69.02 24.89
CA THR A 247 33.54 70.46 24.71
C THR A 247 34.90 70.73 24.07
N GLU A 248 35.16 71.98 23.68
CA GLU A 248 36.45 72.40 23.10
C GLU A 248 37.66 72.13 24.01
N ASN A 249 37.43 71.98 25.32
CA ASN A 249 38.48 71.71 26.31
C ASN A 249 38.68 70.22 26.60
N THR A 250 37.88 69.34 25.99
CA THR A 250 38.02 67.89 26.19
C THR A 250 39.23 67.40 25.40
N VAL A 251 40.18 66.75 26.10
CA VAL A 251 41.41 66.24 25.50
C VAL A 251 41.28 64.74 25.29
N PHE A 252 41.47 64.30 24.04
CA PHE A 252 41.44 62.89 23.66
C PHE A 252 42.83 62.37 23.33
N LYS A 253 43.04 61.07 23.57
CA LYS A 253 44.21 60.32 23.14
C LYS A 253 43.88 59.55 21.88
N THR A 254 44.90 59.28 21.06
CA THR A 254 44.76 58.35 19.94
C THR A 254 44.22 57.01 20.46
N SER A 255 43.22 56.47 19.76
CA SER A 255 42.46 55.26 20.09
C SER A 255 41.38 55.41 21.16
N ASP A 256 41.10 56.63 21.65
CA ASP A 256 39.89 56.84 22.46
C ASP A 256 38.63 56.51 21.63
N THR A 257 37.67 55.84 22.26
CA THR A 257 36.42 55.41 21.64
C THR A 257 35.22 56.10 22.29
N ALA A 258 34.10 56.15 21.54
CA ALA A 258 32.81 56.53 22.09
C ALA A 258 31.68 55.81 21.32
N PRO A 259 30.62 55.35 22.01
CA PRO A 259 29.49 54.70 21.34
C PRO A 259 28.83 55.59 20.29
N GLY A 260 28.41 55.00 19.16
CA GLY A 260 27.74 55.71 18.06
C GLY A 260 26.31 56.12 18.36
N TYR A 261 25.69 55.48 19.34
CA TYR A 261 24.28 55.59 19.68
C TYR A 261 24.09 55.77 21.18
N ILE A 262 23.02 56.47 21.52
CA ILE A 262 22.49 56.60 22.88
C ILE A 262 21.27 55.69 22.94
N LEU A 263 21.34 54.69 23.81
CA LEU A 263 20.37 53.64 24.04
C LEU A 263 19.28 54.14 25.00
N ASP A 264 18.02 53.96 24.62
CA ASP A 264 16.87 54.40 25.42
C ASP A 264 15.75 53.36 25.31
N GLN A 265 14.92 53.28 26.33
CA GLN A 265 13.80 52.33 26.38
C GLN A 265 12.80 52.66 25.26
N PRO A 266 12.44 51.71 24.39
CA PRO A 266 11.44 51.96 23.35
C PRO A 266 10.02 52.12 23.96
N PRO A 267 9.06 52.68 23.19
CA PRO A 267 7.64 52.59 23.52
C PRO A 267 7.20 51.13 23.73
N GLU A 268 6.19 50.93 24.60
CA GLU A 268 5.75 49.58 25.02
C GLU A 268 5.44 48.66 23.84
N ASN A 269 4.72 49.13 22.82
CA ASN A 269 4.33 48.31 21.66
C ASN A 269 5.48 47.97 20.68
N ARG A 270 6.66 48.57 20.84
CA ARG A 270 7.84 48.30 20.01
C ARG A 270 8.86 47.42 20.74
N GLY A 271 8.80 47.41 22.07
CA GLY A 271 9.72 46.67 22.93
C GLY A 271 9.02 45.70 23.88
N ASP A 272 7.85 45.21 23.50
CA ASP A 272 7.09 44.18 24.21
C ASP A 272 7.61 42.75 23.96
N ILE A 273 8.62 42.62 23.09
CA ILE A 273 9.45 41.42 22.98
C ILE A 273 10.67 41.58 23.89
N GLU A 274 10.60 40.98 25.08
CA GLU A 274 11.74 40.89 25.98
C GLU A 274 12.79 39.93 25.40
N ALA A 275 14.08 40.28 25.51
CA ALA A 275 15.17 39.50 24.91
C ALA A 275 16.43 39.48 25.78
N LYS A 276 17.12 38.34 25.79
CA LYS A 276 18.45 38.22 26.40
C LYS A 276 19.36 37.34 25.55
N GLY A 277 20.37 37.97 24.97
CA GLY A 277 21.40 37.32 24.16
C GLY A 277 22.75 37.28 24.87
N GLN A 278 23.42 36.14 24.78
CA GLN A 278 24.78 35.92 25.27
C GLN A 278 25.64 35.25 24.19
N TRP A 279 26.87 35.76 24.02
CA TRP A 279 27.86 35.13 23.16
C TRP A 279 28.86 34.34 24.00
N THR A 280 29.05 33.06 23.68
CA THR A 280 30.00 32.19 24.40
C THR A 280 30.66 31.22 23.43
N ASN A 281 32.00 31.22 23.37
CA ASN A 281 32.80 30.29 22.57
C ASN A 281 32.41 30.22 21.09
N GLY A 282 32.13 31.36 20.46
CA GLY A 282 31.79 31.42 19.04
C GLY A 282 30.34 30.99 18.73
N VAL A 283 29.44 31.10 19.71
CA VAL A 283 28.02 30.78 19.57
C VAL A 283 27.19 31.85 20.27
N TRP A 284 26.21 32.40 19.57
CA TRP A 284 25.16 33.20 20.17
C TRP A 284 24.08 32.30 20.76
N GLN A 285 23.61 32.65 21.96
CA GLN A 285 22.48 32.06 22.66
C GLN A 285 21.50 33.17 22.96
N LEU A 286 20.28 33.07 22.48
CA LEU A 286 19.27 34.12 22.58
C LEU A 286 17.97 33.55 23.13
N GLU A 287 17.47 34.15 24.20
CA GLU A 287 16.11 33.95 24.69
C GLU A 287 15.22 35.13 24.33
N LEU A 288 14.03 34.83 23.82
CA LEU A 288 12.98 35.81 23.56
C LEU A 288 11.73 35.44 24.35
N LYS A 289 10.98 36.44 24.81
CA LYS A 289 9.68 36.30 25.44
C LYS A 289 8.75 37.39 24.94
N ARG A 290 7.54 37.01 24.57
CA ARG A 290 6.50 37.95 24.15
C ARG A 290 5.14 37.45 24.59
N LYS A 291 4.20 38.36 24.87
CA LYS A 291 2.80 38.00 25.09
C LYS A 291 2.24 37.24 23.90
N LEU A 292 1.38 36.26 24.16
CA LEU A 292 0.63 35.56 23.10
C LEU A 292 -0.30 36.51 22.36
N ASN A 293 -0.94 37.43 23.10
CA ASN A 293 -1.82 38.45 22.55
C ASN A 293 -1.37 39.84 23.04
N THR A 294 -0.91 40.67 22.12
CA THR A 294 -0.48 42.05 22.38
C THR A 294 -1.62 43.06 22.24
N GLY A 295 -2.65 42.71 21.46
CA GLY A 295 -3.78 43.58 21.16
C GLY A 295 -3.52 44.59 20.04
N TYR A 296 -2.35 44.56 19.40
CA TYR A 296 -2.02 45.39 18.23
C TYR A 296 -2.31 44.62 16.94
N GLU A 297 -3.05 45.23 16.01
CA GLU A 297 -3.49 44.56 14.77
C GLU A 297 -2.35 44.23 13.80
N ASN A 298 -1.22 44.93 13.93
CA ASN A 298 -0.03 44.78 13.13
C ASN A 298 0.95 43.72 13.65
N ASP A 299 0.65 43.08 14.78
CA ASP A 299 1.46 41.99 15.31
C ASP A 299 0.72 40.65 15.17
N VAL A 300 1.49 39.57 15.13
CA VAL A 300 0.94 38.22 15.17
C VAL A 300 0.24 37.96 16.51
N GLN A 301 -1.02 37.51 16.47
CA GLN A 301 -1.77 37.13 17.67
C GLN A 301 -1.78 35.60 17.80
N PHE A 302 -1.02 35.07 18.77
CA PHE A 302 -0.86 33.64 18.97
C PHE A 302 -2.05 33.03 19.74
N ASP A 303 -2.77 32.16 19.05
CA ASP A 303 -3.78 31.26 19.56
C ASP A 303 -3.19 29.86 19.60
N VAL A 304 -3.14 29.29 20.80
CA VAL A 304 -2.57 27.96 21.06
C VAL A 304 -3.30 26.81 20.34
N THR A 305 -4.43 27.09 19.70
CA THR A 305 -5.17 26.13 18.86
C THR A 305 -4.76 26.19 17.39
N ARG A 306 -4.10 27.26 16.94
CA ARG A 306 -3.67 27.48 15.56
C ARG A 306 -2.19 27.12 15.34
N THR A 307 -1.77 27.19 14.09
CA THR A 307 -0.36 27.09 13.67
C THR A 307 0.04 28.37 12.98
N TYR A 308 1.31 28.73 13.04
CA TYR A 308 1.82 30.00 12.51
C TYR A 308 2.99 29.76 11.58
N ARG A 309 3.07 30.53 10.49
CA ARG A 309 4.15 30.44 9.52
C ARG A 309 5.17 31.53 9.79
N PHE A 310 6.45 31.15 9.80
CA PHE A 310 7.54 32.10 10.00
C PHE A 310 8.75 31.80 9.12
N GLY A 311 9.60 32.81 8.94
CA GLY A 311 10.92 32.71 8.33
C GLY A 311 11.98 33.36 9.21
N LEU A 312 13.25 33.04 8.95
CA LEU A 312 14.38 33.50 9.75
C LEU A 312 15.48 34.08 8.86
N ALA A 313 16.16 35.13 9.33
CA ALA A 313 17.41 35.61 8.76
C ALA A 313 18.44 35.90 9.85
N VAL A 314 19.71 35.56 9.57
CA VAL A 314 20.87 35.88 10.41
C VAL A 314 21.74 36.88 9.67
N MET A 315 22.19 37.91 10.37
CA MET A 315 23.13 38.90 9.86
C MET A 315 24.39 38.90 10.74
N ASP A 316 25.55 38.79 10.10
CA ASP A 316 26.87 38.80 10.76
C ASP A 316 27.61 40.08 10.39
N ASN A 317 27.95 40.88 11.41
CA ASN A 317 28.73 42.11 11.30
C ASN A 317 28.19 43.08 10.23
N THR A 318 26.94 43.54 10.39
CA THR A 318 26.26 44.34 9.35
C THR A 318 25.81 45.74 9.76
N GLY A 319 26.16 46.72 8.91
CA GLY A 319 25.75 48.11 9.01
C GLY A 319 24.32 48.38 8.56
N GLY A 320 23.37 48.14 9.47
CA GLY A 320 21.96 48.45 9.28
C GLY A 320 21.29 47.65 8.15
N PHE A 321 20.02 47.94 7.86
CA PHE A 321 19.25 47.24 6.80
C PHE A 321 19.76 47.48 5.36
N GLU A 322 20.87 48.21 5.17
CA GLU A 322 21.41 48.57 3.84
C GLU A 322 22.22 47.46 3.17
N ALA A 323 22.47 46.36 3.87
CA ALA A 323 23.23 45.22 3.37
C ALA A 323 22.35 44.33 2.45
N PHE A 324 21.83 44.90 1.36
CA PHE A 324 21.07 44.17 0.34
C PHE A 324 21.98 43.11 -0.31
N GLY A 325 21.73 41.84 -0.01
CA GLY A 325 22.53 40.70 -0.48
C GLY A 325 23.95 40.61 0.09
N MET A 326 24.30 41.43 1.08
CA MET A 326 25.60 41.41 1.77
C MET A 326 25.38 41.25 3.28
N GLY A 327 26.27 40.56 3.96
CA GLY A 327 26.32 40.37 5.41
C GLY A 327 25.19 39.56 6.06
N HIS A 328 24.31 38.90 5.32
CA HIS A 328 23.24 38.07 5.91
C HIS A 328 22.98 36.81 5.12
N SER A 329 22.33 35.83 5.74
CA SER A 329 21.79 34.59 5.16
C SER A 329 20.39 34.33 5.72
N PHE A 330 19.53 33.68 4.95
CA PHE A 330 18.10 33.57 5.29
C PHE A 330 17.51 32.19 4.95
N ASP A 331 16.35 31.91 5.53
CA ASP A 331 15.64 30.65 5.32
C ASP A 331 14.98 30.59 3.93
N LEU A 332 15.21 29.48 3.19
CA LEU A 332 14.58 29.21 1.90
C LEU A 332 13.30 28.37 2.08
N GLY A 333 12.31 28.96 2.75
CA GLY A 333 11.00 28.35 2.99
C GLY A 333 10.36 28.87 4.26
N ALA A 334 9.05 28.66 4.42
CA ALA A 334 8.41 28.92 5.70
C ALA A 334 8.54 27.72 6.63
N ARG A 335 8.77 28.01 7.91
CA ARG A 335 8.65 27.07 9.02
C ARG A 335 7.29 27.19 9.66
N THR A 336 6.90 26.17 10.41
CA THR A 336 5.63 26.15 11.13
C THR A 336 5.86 26.12 12.62
N LEU A 337 5.31 27.08 13.34
CA LEU A 337 5.13 27.02 14.77
C LEU A 337 3.82 26.29 15.09
N GLU A 338 3.90 25.30 15.96
CA GLU A 338 2.78 24.54 16.51
C GLU A 338 2.78 24.61 18.03
N PHE A 339 1.66 24.97 18.64
CA PHE A 339 1.50 24.92 20.10
C PHE A 339 0.97 23.57 20.54
N GLY A 340 1.70 22.81 21.35
CA GLY A 340 1.22 21.54 21.91
C GLY A 340 0.76 20.55 20.85
N GLY A 341 1.65 19.70 20.37
CA GLY A 341 1.33 18.70 19.35
C GLY A 341 2.42 17.64 19.25
N ILE A 342 2.35 16.83 18.20
CA ILE A 342 3.32 15.74 17.95
C ILE A 342 4.42 16.22 16.97
N GLY A 343 4.28 17.41 16.36
CA GLY A 343 5.24 17.93 15.38
C GLY A 343 5.32 17.06 14.13
N SER A 344 4.18 16.79 13.48
CA SER A 344 4.08 15.83 12.38
C SER A 344 4.02 16.52 11.02
N GLU A 345 4.75 16.02 10.02
CA GLU A 345 4.78 16.66 8.68
C GLU A 345 3.40 16.72 8.02
N GLU A 346 2.48 15.81 8.38
CA GLU A 346 1.09 15.84 7.94
C GLU A 346 0.41 17.17 8.32
N VAL A 347 0.72 17.75 9.48
CA VAL A 347 0.22 19.09 9.87
C VAL A 347 0.72 20.18 8.91
N THR A 348 1.96 20.09 8.45
CA THR A 348 2.54 21.04 7.47
C THR A 348 1.86 20.91 6.11
N LEU A 349 1.68 19.69 5.63
CA LEU A 349 1.01 19.39 4.36
C LEU A 349 -0.46 19.81 4.41
N LEU A 350 -1.17 19.54 5.51
CA LEU A 350 -2.54 20.03 5.72
C LEU A 350 -2.62 21.56 5.77
N GLY A 351 -1.60 22.23 6.33
CA GLY A 351 -1.47 23.68 6.24
C GLY A 351 -1.37 24.15 4.79
N LEU A 352 -0.52 23.50 3.98
CA LEU A 352 -0.38 23.83 2.55
C LEU A 352 -1.70 23.60 1.78
N VAL A 353 -2.42 22.52 2.09
CA VAL A 353 -3.78 22.30 1.56
C VAL A 353 -4.70 23.46 1.93
N SER A 354 -4.69 23.93 3.18
CA SER A 354 -5.49 25.07 3.65
C SER A 354 -5.19 26.37 2.89
N ASP A 355 -3.93 26.59 2.52
CA ASP A 355 -3.51 27.78 1.73
C ASP A 355 -4.08 27.76 0.32
N TYR A 356 -3.91 26.66 -0.40
CA TYR A 356 -4.48 26.49 -1.74
C TYR A 356 -6.00 26.63 -1.71
N LEU A 357 -6.66 26.09 -0.68
CA LEU A 357 -8.09 26.26 -0.49
C LEU A 357 -8.48 27.70 -0.17
N THR A 358 -7.66 28.46 0.55
CA THR A 358 -7.89 29.89 0.80
C THR A 358 -7.80 30.72 -0.48
N VAL A 359 -6.81 30.43 -1.33
CA VAL A 359 -6.69 31.05 -2.65
C VAL A 359 -7.89 30.66 -3.53
N ALA A 360 -8.26 29.38 -3.54
CA ALA A 360 -9.43 28.88 -4.26
C ALA A 360 -10.72 29.57 -3.82
N GLU A 361 -10.91 29.75 -2.51
CA GLU A 361 -12.07 30.44 -1.93
C GLU A 361 -12.13 31.90 -2.40
N SER A 362 -10.99 32.58 -2.45
CA SER A 362 -10.88 33.95 -2.94
C SER A 362 -11.31 34.06 -4.41
N HIS A 363 -10.84 33.16 -5.27
CA HIS A 363 -11.25 33.08 -6.68
C HIS A 363 -12.74 32.74 -6.82
N ALA A 364 -13.25 31.82 -6.02
CA ALA A 364 -14.67 31.48 -6.00
C ALA A 364 -15.56 32.68 -5.63
N ARG A 365 -15.15 33.53 -4.66
CA ARG A 365 -15.86 34.77 -4.31
C ARG A 365 -15.88 35.80 -5.45
N LYS A 366 -14.89 35.77 -6.34
CA LYS A 366 -14.79 36.62 -7.54
C LYS A 366 -15.47 36.03 -8.77
N ASN A 367 -16.11 34.86 -8.67
CA ASN A 367 -16.64 34.07 -9.79
C ASN A 367 -15.57 33.64 -10.82
N GLU A 368 -14.33 33.45 -10.38
CA GLU A 368 -13.20 32.98 -11.20
C GLU A 368 -13.07 31.46 -11.11
N SER A 369 -14.07 30.72 -11.62
CA SER A 369 -14.20 29.27 -11.38
C SER A 369 -13.02 28.42 -11.87
N GLU A 370 -12.38 28.78 -12.99
CA GLU A 370 -11.23 28.02 -13.51
C GLU A 370 -10.01 28.10 -12.58
N LEU A 371 -9.72 29.29 -12.04
CA LEU A 371 -8.62 29.50 -11.09
C LEU A 371 -8.93 28.84 -9.75
N ALA A 372 -10.19 28.87 -9.31
CA ALA A 372 -10.63 28.16 -8.11
C ALA A 372 -10.42 26.64 -8.27
N LEU A 373 -10.81 26.07 -9.42
CA LEU A 373 -10.63 24.64 -9.70
C LEU A 373 -9.14 24.25 -9.79
N SER A 374 -8.29 25.10 -10.37
CA SER A 374 -6.84 24.85 -10.40
C SER A 374 -6.28 24.69 -8.98
N ASN A 375 -6.57 25.64 -8.08
CA ASN A 375 -6.07 25.60 -6.71
C ASN A 375 -6.69 24.46 -5.89
N ILE A 376 -7.97 24.11 -6.13
CA ILE A 376 -8.59 22.90 -5.53
C ILE A 376 -7.87 21.64 -5.99
N GLY A 377 -7.47 21.58 -7.27
CA GLY A 377 -6.68 20.49 -7.83
C GLY A 377 -5.33 20.34 -7.12
N ASP A 378 -4.60 21.44 -6.94
CA ASP A 378 -3.32 21.45 -6.23
C ASP A 378 -3.48 21.02 -4.77
N ALA A 379 -4.50 21.55 -4.08
CA ALA A 379 -4.87 21.13 -2.72
C ALA A 379 -5.15 19.62 -2.63
N LEU A 380 -5.87 19.07 -3.62
CA LEU A 380 -6.22 17.65 -3.65
C LEU A 380 -5.00 16.76 -3.90
N ILE A 381 -4.05 17.20 -4.75
CA ILE A 381 -2.79 16.48 -4.99
C ILE A 381 -2.05 16.29 -3.67
N ILE A 382 -1.85 17.38 -2.92
CA ILE A 382 -1.14 17.36 -1.64
C ILE A 382 -1.90 16.53 -0.60
N TYR A 383 -3.23 16.71 -0.50
CA TYR A 383 -4.04 15.93 0.43
C TYR A 383 -3.97 14.41 0.14
N ASN A 384 -3.86 14.02 -1.13
CA ASN A 384 -3.75 12.60 -1.50
C ASN A 384 -2.45 11.97 -1.02
N GLU A 385 -1.37 12.73 -0.87
CA GLU A 385 -0.08 12.23 -0.35
C GLU A 385 -0.19 11.73 1.08
N ILE A 386 -1.04 12.35 1.90
CA ILE A 386 -1.29 12.00 3.32
C ILE A 386 -2.63 11.30 3.56
N SER A 387 -3.34 10.97 2.49
CA SER A 387 -4.72 10.50 2.58
C SER A 387 -4.87 9.14 3.29
N GLY A 388 -3.82 8.32 3.29
CA GLY A 388 -3.79 7.04 4.00
C GLY A 388 -3.69 7.23 5.50
N GLU A 389 -2.80 8.11 5.93
CA GLU A 389 -2.58 8.52 7.32
C GLU A 389 -3.84 9.15 7.89
N VAL A 390 -4.50 10.02 7.11
CA VAL A 390 -5.78 10.65 7.50
C VAL A 390 -6.87 9.58 7.67
N ALA A 391 -6.93 8.61 6.76
CA ALA A 391 -7.90 7.51 6.83
C ALA A 391 -7.67 6.58 8.02
N ASP A 392 -6.41 6.38 8.43
CA ASP A 392 -6.06 5.58 9.60
C ASP A 392 -6.35 6.34 10.92
N ALA A 393 -6.14 7.66 10.94
CA ALA A 393 -6.36 8.51 12.12
C ALA A 393 -7.85 8.82 12.38
N ASP A 394 -8.59 9.28 11.36
CA ASP A 394 -10.03 9.54 11.44
C ASP A 394 -10.74 9.12 10.13
N PRO A 395 -11.23 7.87 10.07
CA PRO A 395 -11.88 7.32 8.88
C PRO A 395 -13.14 8.09 8.43
N GLU A 396 -13.92 8.66 9.37
CA GLU A 396 -15.15 9.41 9.04
C GLU A 396 -14.79 10.78 8.47
N LEU A 397 -13.83 11.47 9.08
CA LEU A 397 -13.36 12.76 8.60
C LEU A 397 -12.66 12.62 7.25
N TYR A 398 -11.90 11.55 7.03
CA TYR A 398 -11.33 11.20 5.72
C TYR A 398 -12.41 11.15 4.63
N LEU A 399 -13.48 10.37 4.86
CA LEU A 399 -14.56 10.23 3.89
C LEU A 399 -15.31 11.53 3.67
N THR A 400 -15.58 12.27 4.73
CA THR A 400 -16.25 13.57 4.67
C THR A 400 -15.43 14.56 3.85
N THR A 401 -14.13 14.66 4.13
CA THR A 401 -13.17 15.51 3.41
C THR A 401 -13.08 15.12 1.94
N LYS A 402 -12.95 13.82 1.63
CA LYS A 402 -12.87 13.32 0.26
C LYS A 402 -14.14 13.58 -0.55
N ASN A 403 -15.31 13.41 0.07
CA ASN A 403 -16.59 13.73 -0.55
C ASN A 403 -16.71 15.24 -0.81
N GLN A 404 -16.28 16.07 0.15
CA GLN A 404 -16.29 17.51 0.01
C GLN A 404 -15.36 17.97 -1.12
N PHE A 405 -14.16 17.39 -1.26
CA PHE A 405 -13.28 17.61 -2.41
C PHE A 405 -13.98 17.30 -3.74
N MET A 406 -14.71 16.18 -3.84
CA MET A 406 -15.47 15.85 -5.05
C MET A 406 -16.59 16.85 -5.34
N GLU A 407 -17.24 17.39 -4.31
CA GLU A 407 -18.30 18.38 -4.44
C GLU A 407 -17.74 19.72 -4.95
N VAL A 408 -16.70 20.26 -4.32
CA VAL A 408 -16.10 21.54 -4.72
C VAL A 408 -15.41 21.45 -6.08
N ASN A 409 -14.90 20.28 -6.46
CA ASN A 409 -14.33 20.06 -7.78
C ASN A 409 -15.39 20.00 -8.90
N ARG A 410 -16.68 19.79 -8.55
CA ARG A 410 -17.80 19.92 -9.49
C ARG A 410 -18.35 21.35 -9.52
N ILE A 411 -18.50 21.96 -8.34
CA ILE A 411 -19.09 23.29 -8.18
C ILE A 411 -18.27 24.05 -7.12
N PRO A 412 -17.29 24.88 -7.51
CA PRO A 412 -16.39 25.57 -6.59
C PRO A 412 -17.06 26.80 -5.96
N THR A 413 -17.98 26.57 -5.01
CA THR A 413 -18.62 27.66 -4.25
C THR A 413 -17.77 28.07 -3.06
N SER A 414 -17.76 29.37 -2.71
CA SER A 414 -17.02 29.85 -1.52
C SER A 414 -17.49 29.14 -0.23
N ALA A 415 -18.78 28.86 -0.09
CA ALA A 415 -19.31 28.13 1.07
C ALA A 415 -18.84 26.67 1.11
N GLY A 416 -18.83 25.98 -0.04
CA GLY A 416 -18.34 24.61 -0.12
C GLY A 416 -16.84 24.50 0.17
N ILE A 417 -16.05 25.46 -0.30
CA ILE A 417 -14.60 25.54 -0.02
C ILE A 417 -14.35 25.86 1.45
N ALA A 418 -15.10 26.78 2.06
CA ALA A 418 -14.99 27.07 3.49
C ALA A 418 -15.30 25.83 4.36
N ALA A 419 -16.32 25.05 4.00
CA ALA A 419 -16.61 23.78 4.67
C ALA A 419 -15.48 22.75 4.51
N LEU A 420 -14.85 22.68 3.32
CA LEU A 420 -13.69 21.83 3.09
C LEU A 420 -12.50 22.25 3.97
N LYS A 421 -12.21 23.56 4.06
CA LYS A 421 -11.17 24.10 4.94
C LYS A 421 -11.39 23.72 6.39
N HIS A 422 -12.65 23.79 6.87
CA HIS A 422 -12.98 23.34 8.22
C HIS A 422 -12.62 21.86 8.45
N ASN A 423 -12.91 20.98 7.50
CA ASN A 423 -12.54 19.56 7.61
C ASN A 423 -11.01 19.35 7.63
N ILE A 424 -10.26 20.16 6.87
CA ILE A 424 -8.79 20.15 6.89
C ILE A 424 -8.25 20.58 8.25
N GLU A 425 -8.81 21.64 8.86
CA GLU A 425 -8.43 22.05 10.22
C GLU A 425 -8.79 20.99 11.27
N ASP A 426 -9.96 20.36 11.20
CA ASP A 426 -10.30 19.24 12.09
C ASP A 426 -9.31 18.08 11.93
N THR A 427 -8.88 17.80 10.70
CA THR A 427 -7.91 16.74 10.40
C THR A 427 -6.58 17.08 11.05
N LYS A 428 -6.13 18.32 10.89
CA LYS A 428 -4.93 18.85 11.48
C LYS A 428 -4.97 18.74 13.01
N LEU A 429 -6.04 19.19 13.66
CA LEU A 429 -6.23 19.05 15.11
C LEU A 429 -6.14 17.59 15.59
N THR A 430 -6.57 16.62 14.77
CA THR A 430 -6.42 15.20 15.08
C THR A 430 -4.97 14.73 15.01
N PHE A 431 -4.20 15.13 13.99
CA PHE A 431 -2.76 14.84 13.93
C PHE A 431 -1.97 15.52 15.05
N GLN A 432 -2.44 16.67 15.52
CA GLN A 432 -1.90 17.35 16.69
C GLN A 432 -2.22 16.66 18.02
N GLY A 433 -3.11 15.65 18.03
CA GLY A 433 -3.62 15.04 19.25
C GLY A 433 -4.55 15.94 20.07
N LYS A 434 -4.97 17.09 19.53
CA LYS A 434 -5.88 18.05 20.16
C LYS A 434 -7.36 17.69 19.97
N ARG A 435 -7.66 16.91 18.94
CA ARG A 435 -9.01 16.41 18.64
C ARG A 435 -9.04 14.89 18.67
N THR A 436 -9.82 14.33 19.58
CA THR A 436 -10.11 12.89 19.61
C THR A 436 -11.05 12.53 18.44
N PRO A 437 -10.66 11.59 17.55
CA PRO A 437 -11.52 11.12 16.47
C PRO A 437 -12.83 10.55 16.99
N GLN A 438 -13.91 10.73 16.23
CA GLN A 438 -15.18 10.07 16.55
C GLN A 438 -15.09 8.57 16.28
N GLU A 439 -15.79 7.79 17.10
CA GLU A 439 -15.96 6.36 16.85
C GLU A 439 -16.63 6.14 15.48
N PRO A 440 -16.06 5.29 14.60
CA PRO A 440 -16.57 5.13 13.24
C PRO A 440 -18.00 4.58 13.26
N SER A 441 -18.86 5.11 12.38
CA SER A 441 -20.27 4.73 12.32
C SER A 441 -20.45 3.24 12.02
N LEU A 442 -21.61 2.67 12.40
CA LEU A 442 -21.94 1.28 12.08
C LEU A 442 -21.85 1.00 10.57
N LYS A 443 -22.30 1.95 9.74
CA LYS A 443 -22.23 1.87 8.28
C LYS A 443 -20.77 1.75 7.81
N LEU A 444 -19.88 2.58 8.35
CA LEU A 444 -18.47 2.55 8.00
C LEU A 444 -17.79 1.26 8.47
N ARG A 445 -18.09 0.82 9.69
CA ARG A 445 -17.60 -0.48 10.21
C ARG A 445 -18.03 -1.64 9.32
N LEU A 446 -19.30 -1.66 8.88
CA LEU A 446 -19.80 -2.67 7.96
C LEU A 446 -19.14 -2.60 6.57
N LEU A 447 -18.89 -1.40 6.04
CA LEU A 447 -18.17 -1.21 4.77
C LEU A 447 -16.73 -1.73 4.85
N VAL A 448 -16.00 -1.40 5.92
CA VAL A 448 -14.64 -1.89 6.16
C VAL A 448 -14.64 -3.42 6.32
N LEU A 449 -15.60 -3.96 7.06
CA LEU A 449 -15.75 -5.40 7.26
C LEU A 449 -16.09 -6.11 5.94
N TRP A 450 -16.94 -5.51 5.10
CA TRP A 450 -17.24 -6.00 3.77
C TRP A 450 -16.01 -5.97 2.86
N GLY A 451 -15.22 -4.90 2.88
CA GLY A 451 -13.97 -4.81 2.13
C GLY A 451 -12.97 -5.91 2.54
N LYS A 452 -12.84 -6.17 3.85
CA LYS A 452 -12.05 -7.29 4.37
C LYS A 452 -12.61 -8.64 3.94
N LEU A 453 -13.94 -8.82 3.99
CA LEU A 453 -14.59 -10.07 3.60
C LEU A 453 -14.43 -10.34 2.10
N GLN A 454 -14.54 -9.32 1.26
CA GLN A 454 -14.26 -9.40 -0.18
C GLN A 454 -12.81 -9.82 -0.46
N LEU A 455 -11.85 -9.23 0.26
CA LEU A 455 -10.44 -9.59 0.17
C LEU A 455 -10.23 -11.09 0.43
N TYR A 456 -10.75 -11.60 1.53
CA TYR A 456 -10.63 -13.03 1.87
C TYR A 456 -11.42 -13.94 0.92
N ALA A 457 -12.62 -13.54 0.50
CA ALA A 457 -13.44 -14.31 -0.42
C ALA A 457 -12.77 -14.51 -1.78
N LEU A 458 -12.14 -13.47 -2.34
CA LEU A 458 -11.43 -13.57 -3.61
C LEU A 458 -10.17 -14.43 -3.51
N ILE A 459 -9.44 -14.35 -2.39
CA ILE A 459 -8.30 -15.25 -2.12
C ILE A 459 -8.78 -16.71 -2.04
N LEU A 460 -9.89 -16.97 -1.33
CA LEU A 460 -10.48 -18.32 -1.24
C LEU A 460 -10.96 -18.84 -2.61
N LEU A 461 -11.61 -18.00 -3.40
CA LEU A 461 -12.02 -18.36 -4.76
C LEU A 461 -10.81 -18.68 -5.65
N ALA A 462 -9.73 -17.92 -5.54
CA ALA A 462 -8.49 -18.21 -6.25
C ALA A 462 -7.88 -19.57 -5.87
N ILE A 463 -7.89 -19.93 -4.58
CA ILE A 463 -7.45 -21.26 -4.14
C ILE A 463 -8.38 -22.34 -4.67
N ALA A 464 -9.70 -22.14 -4.57
CA ALA A 464 -10.69 -23.08 -5.08
C ALA A 464 -10.59 -23.26 -6.60
N SER A 465 -10.14 -22.23 -7.33
CA SER A 465 -9.94 -22.21 -8.78
C SER A 465 -8.84 -23.18 -9.27
N LEU A 466 -7.89 -23.54 -8.41
CA LEU A 466 -6.80 -24.47 -8.75
C LEU A 466 -7.34 -25.87 -9.12
N ALA A 467 -8.39 -26.34 -8.45
CA ALA A 467 -8.96 -27.66 -8.71
C ALA A 467 -9.60 -27.79 -10.11
N PRO A 468 -10.48 -26.89 -10.57
CA PRO A 468 -11.00 -26.92 -11.94
C PRO A 468 -9.90 -26.66 -12.99
N ILE A 469 -8.91 -25.79 -12.74
CA ILE A 469 -7.76 -25.61 -13.66
C ILE A 469 -7.00 -26.93 -13.81
N TYR A 470 -6.64 -27.58 -12.70
CA TYR A 470 -5.94 -28.87 -12.73
C TYR A 470 -6.74 -29.95 -13.47
N ARG A 471 -8.05 -30.04 -13.20
CA ARG A 471 -8.94 -30.98 -13.92
C ARG A 471 -8.99 -30.67 -15.41
N ALA A 472 -9.15 -29.39 -15.79
CA ALA A 472 -9.18 -28.97 -17.19
C ALA A 472 -7.86 -29.29 -17.91
N VAL A 473 -6.71 -29.02 -17.31
CA VAL A 473 -5.40 -29.38 -17.89
C VAL A 473 -5.26 -30.89 -18.07
N ARG A 474 -5.74 -31.69 -17.10
CA ARG A 474 -5.70 -33.16 -17.18
C ARG A 474 -6.64 -33.69 -18.27
N VAL A 475 -7.85 -33.17 -18.36
CA VAL A 475 -8.89 -33.60 -19.31
C VAL A 475 -8.60 -33.11 -20.72
N GLY A 476 -8.05 -31.90 -20.89
CA GLY A 476 -7.71 -31.30 -22.18
C GLY A 476 -6.60 -32.02 -22.94
N ARG A 477 -5.92 -33.00 -22.32
CA ARG A 477 -5.06 -33.95 -23.03
C ARG A 477 -5.85 -34.91 -23.93
N LYS A 478 -7.15 -35.06 -23.70
CA LYS A 478 -8.06 -35.82 -24.56
C LYS A 478 -8.60 -34.92 -25.67
N GLN A 479 -8.63 -35.46 -26.89
CA GLN A 479 -9.05 -34.70 -28.06
C GLN A 479 -10.53 -34.29 -28.01
N THR A 480 -11.38 -35.05 -27.29
CA THR A 480 -12.83 -34.88 -27.15
C THR A 480 -13.30 -33.82 -26.16
N PHE A 481 -12.39 -33.20 -25.39
CA PHE A 481 -12.78 -32.14 -24.44
C PHE A 481 -11.77 -30.99 -24.45
N ARG A 482 -11.04 -30.82 -25.55
CA ARG A 482 -9.92 -29.88 -25.59
C ARG A 482 -10.43 -28.44 -25.56
N ARG A 483 -11.51 -28.14 -26.28
CA ARG A 483 -12.08 -26.78 -26.34
C ARG A 483 -12.75 -26.42 -25.03
N LEU A 484 -13.50 -27.36 -24.45
CA LEU A 484 -14.10 -27.21 -23.12
C LEU A 484 -13.04 -26.96 -22.04
N SER A 485 -11.90 -27.66 -22.09
CA SER A 485 -10.81 -27.47 -21.14
C SER A 485 -10.15 -26.10 -21.27
N VAL A 486 -9.91 -25.63 -22.50
CA VAL A 486 -9.38 -24.27 -22.76
C VAL A 486 -10.37 -23.21 -22.26
N PHE A 487 -11.66 -23.39 -22.51
CA PHE A 487 -12.71 -22.51 -22.01
C PHE A 487 -12.68 -22.36 -20.48
N ILE A 488 -12.67 -23.47 -19.75
CA ILE A 488 -12.61 -23.47 -18.29
C ILE A 488 -11.35 -22.74 -17.80
N ILE A 489 -10.20 -22.98 -18.44
CA ILE A 489 -8.94 -22.32 -18.08
C ILE A 489 -9.05 -20.80 -18.29
N VAL A 490 -9.57 -20.34 -19.43
CA VAL A 490 -9.69 -18.91 -19.76
C VAL A 490 -10.62 -18.17 -18.80
N ILE A 491 -11.72 -18.79 -18.34
CA ILE A 491 -12.65 -18.16 -17.38
C ILE A 491 -12.13 -18.18 -15.95
N VAL A 492 -11.41 -19.24 -15.57
CA VAL A 492 -11.04 -19.48 -14.16
C VAL A 492 -9.68 -18.84 -13.81
N ILE A 493 -8.76 -18.71 -14.77
CA ILE A 493 -7.48 -18.01 -14.61
C ILE A 493 -7.62 -16.57 -14.05
N PRO A 494 -8.56 -15.73 -14.53
CA PRO A 494 -8.77 -14.39 -13.98
C PRO A 494 -8.99 -14.37 -12.47
N LEU A 495 -9.79 -15.30 -11.95
CA LEU A 495 -10.03 -15.42 -10.51
C LEU A 495 -8.75 -15.74 -9.74
N LEU A 496 -7.88 -16.58 -10.32
CA LEU A 496 -6.59 -16.93 -9.74
C LEU A 496 -5.66 -15.71 -9.67
N PHE A 497 -5.51 -14.98 -10.77
CA PHE A 497 -4.67 -13.79 -10.81
C PHE A 497 -5.20 -12.66 -9.93
N GLU A 498 -6.51 -12.45 -9.88
CA GLU A 498 -7.10 -11.48 -8.96
C GLU A 498 -6.78 -11.85 -7.50
N GLY A 499 -6.91 -13.12 -7.13
CA GLY A 499 -6.53 -13.58 -5.78
C GLY A 499 -5.04 -13.40 -5.49
N VAL A 500 -4.15 -13.63 -6.45
CA VAL A 500 -2.71 -13.33 -6.33
C VAL A 500 -2.49 -11.82 -6.12
N GLY A 501 -3.23 -10.98 -6.86
CA GLY A 501 -3.23 -9.53 -6.67
C GLY A 501 -3.67 -9.11 -5.27
N ARG A 502 -4.73 -9.73 -4.75
CA ARG A 502 -5.23 -9.54 -3.39
C ARG A 502 -4.22 -9.93 -2.32
N ILE A 503 -3.47 -11.02 -2.52
CA ILE A 503 -2.36 -11.40 -1.65
C ILE A 503 -1.24 -10.34 -1.70
N GLY A 504 -0.95 -9.79 -2.88
CA GLY A 504 -0.01 -8.68 -3.05
C GLY A 504 -0.40 -7.43 -2.27
N ILE A 505 -1.67 -7.06 -2.26
CA ILE A 505 -2.21 -5.95 -1.47
C ILE A 505 -2.05 -6.26 0.04
N LEU A 506 -2.45 -7.45 0.47
CA LEU A 506 -2.38 -7.87 1.88
C LEU A 506 -0.94 -7.87 2.42
N LEU A 507 0.03 -8.32 1.62
CA LEU A 507 1.44 -8.44 2.00
C LEU A 507 2.28 -7.20 1.62
N LYS A 508 1.67 -6.15 1.05
CA LYS A 508 2.34 -4.96 0.53
C LYS A 508 3.47 -5.27 -0.47
N ILE A 509 3.26 -6.24 -1.36
CA ILE A 509 4.22 -6.65 -2.41
C ILE A 509 3.81 -6.04 -3.75
N SER A 510 4.49 -4.97 -4.18
CA SER A 510 4.12 -4.16 -5.36
C SER A 510 4.01 -4.97 -6.66
N PHE A 511 4.92 -5.94 -6.88
CA PHE A 511 4.86 -6.79 -8.07
C PHE A 511 3.56 -7.60 -8.16
N LEU A 512 3.09 -8.14 -7.03
CA LEU A 512 1.87 -8.93 -6.99
C LEU A 512 0.63 -8.05 -7.13
N GLN A 513 0.65 -6.82 -6.60
CA GLN A 513 -0.48 -5.88 -6.70
C GLN A 513 -0.92 -5.68 -8.14
N ASN A 514 0.03 -5.58 -9.10
CA ASN A 514 -0.24 -5.39 -10.53
C ASN A 514 -1.23 -6.39 -11.17
N PHE A 515 -1.47 -7.55 -10.55
CA PHE A 515 -2.46 -8.53 -11.01
C PHE A 515 -3.90 -8.21 -10.59
N SER A 516 -4.10 -7.32 -9.59
CA SER A 516 -5.42 -6.93 -9.11
C SER A 516 -6.01 -5.79 -9.93
N PHE A 517 -7.29 -5.91 -10.29
CA PHE A 517 -8.04 -4.85 -10.98
C PHE A 517 -8.20 -3.56 -10.17
N LEU A 518 -7.97 -3.58 -8.85
CA LEU A 518 -8.01 -2.38 -8.02
C LEU A 518 -6.79 -1.48 -8.18
N THR A 519 -5.69 -2.03 -8.70
CA THR A 519 -4.41 -1.31 -8.74
C THR A 519 -3.92 -1.08 -10.17
N ASN A 520 -4.47 -1.79 -11.15
CA ASN A 520 -3.98 -1.73 -12.53
C ASN A 520 -5.14 -1.78 -13.55
N GLU A 521 -5.37 -0.66 -14.25
CA GLU A 521 -6.40 -0.54 -15.28
C GLU A 521 -6.14 -1.44 -16.50
N LEU A 522 -4.86 -1.66 -16.87
CA LEU A 522 -4.49 -2.58 -17.96
C LEU A 522 -4.88 -4.02 -17.63
N ALA A 523 -4.77 -4.42 -16.37
CA ALA A 523 -5.22 -5.74 -15.92
C ALA A 523 -6.74 -5.89 -16.17
N THR A 524 -7.53 -4.89 -15.77
CA THR A 524 -8.99 -4.86 -16.00
C THR A 524 -9.35 -5.02 -17.48
N LEU A 525 -8.65 -4.31 -18.38
CA LEU A 525 -8.89 -4.40 -19.82
C LEU A 525 -8.51 -5.78 -20.39
N GLN A 526 -7.34 -6.32 -20.01
CA GLN A 526 -6.90 -7.65 -20.44
C GLN A 526 -7.90 -8.73 -20.01
N TRP A 527 -8.48 -8.61 -18.81
CA TRP A 527 -9.49 -9.54 -18.31
C TRP A 527 -10.81 -9.45 -19.07
N ALA A 528 -11.29 -8.25 -19.38
CA ALA A 528 -12.49 -8.06 -20.18
C ALA A 528 -12.33 -8.73 -21.56
N ILE A 529 -11.15 -8.60 -22.18
CA ILE A 529 -10.81 -9.25 -23.45
C ILE A 529 -10.82 -10.78 -23.29
N LEU A 530 -10.17 -11.32 -22.26
CA LEU A 530 -10.14 -12.77 -22.02
C LEU A 530 -11.53 -13.36 -21.76
N MET A 531 -12.38 -12.67 -21.00
CA MET A 531 -13.77 -13.08 -20.77
C MET A 531 -14.59 -13.08 -22.06
N PHE A 532 -14.39 -12.07 -22.92
CA PHE A 532 -15.04 -12.00 -24.23
C PHE A 532 -14.63 -13.19 -25.13
N PHE A 533 -13.33 -13.51 -25.21
CA PHE A 533 -12.86 -14.69 -25.92
C PHE A 533 -13.35 -16.01 -25.27
N GLY A 534 -13.42 -16.07 -23.95
CA GLY A 534 -13.96 -17.20 -23.20
C GLY A 534 -15.39 -17.52 -23.64
N LEU A 535 -16.26 -16.51 -23.73
CA LEU A 535 -17.64 -16.70 -24.19
C LEU A 535 -17.73 -17.25 -25.62
N PHE A 536 -16.80 -16.86 -26.51
CA PHE A 536 -16.74 -17.40 -27.87
C PHE A 536 -16.33 -18.88 -27.89
N ILE A 537 -15.32 -19.24 -27.10
CA ILE A 537 -14.86 -20.64 -26.97
C ILE A 537 -15.93 -21.50 -26.32
N ALA A 538 -16.74 -20.94 -25.40
CA ALA A 538 -17.84 -21.63 -24.73
C ALA A 538 -18.76 -22.33 -25.74
N LYS A 539 -19.20 -21.60 -26.77
CA LYS A 539 -20.08 -22.13 -27.82
C LYS A 539 -19.49 -23.38 -28.47
N SER A 540 -18.22 -23.30 -28.88
CA SER A 540 -17.52 -24.42 -29.51
C SER A 540 -17.26 -25.61 -28.58
N GLY A 541 -17.15 -25.36 -27.27
CA GLY A 541 -16.99 -26.40 -26.25
C GLY A 541 -18.31 -27.10 -25.91
N PHE A 542 -19.43 -26.38 -25.93
CA PHE A 542 -20.76 -26.97 -25.73
C PHE A 542 -21.16 -27.87 -26.91
N GLU A 543 -20.84 -27.47 -28.15
CA GLU A 543 -21.02 -28.31 -29.34
C GLU A 543 -20.23 -29.64 -29.23
N GLU A 544 -19.01 -29.60 -28.68
CA GLU A 544 -18.15 -30.80 -28.46
C GLU A 544 -18.75 -31.77 -27.42
N VAL A 545 -19.39 -31.22 -26.38
CA VAL A 545 -20.09 -32.01 -25.35
C VAL A 545 -21.33 -32.68 -25.92
N GLU A 546 -22.10 -31.94 -26.71
CA GLU A 546 -23.33 -32.45 -27.35
C GLU A 546 -23.01 -33.59 -28.33
N GLU A 547 -21.97 -33.46 -29.15
CA GLU A 547 -21.52 -34.52 -30.06
C GLU A 547 -21.07 -35.78 -29.30
N SER A 548 -20.30 -35.62 -28.22
CA SER A 548 -19.85 -36.72 -27.38
C SER A 548 -21.03 -37.44 -26.70
N MET A 549 -22.02 -36.69 -26.22
CA MET A 549 -23.21 -37.23 -25.56
C MET A 549 -24.06 -38.06 -26.52
N ASN A 550 -24.29 -37.55 -27.73
CA ASN A 550 -25.02 -38.28 -28.78
C ASN A 550 -24.32 -39.59 -29.17
N SER A 551 -22.98 -39.59 -29.25
CA SER A 551 -22.23 -40.81 -29.54
C SER A 551 -22.36 -41.87 -28.43
N LEU A 552 -22.39 -41.44 -27.17
CA LEU A 552 -22.56 -42.30 -26.01
C LEU A 552 -23.96 -42.93 -25.96
N GLU A 553 -25.00 -42.15 -26.24
CA GLU A 553 -26.37 -42.66 -26.36
C GLU A 553 -26.47 -43.73 -27.46
N PHE A 554 -25.85 -43.49 -28.61
CA PHE A 554 -25.80 -44.47 -29.70
C PHE A 554 -25.13 -45.79 -29.28
N TYR A 555 -23.96 -45.72 -28.60
CA TYR A 555 -23.29 -46.93 -28.12
C TYR A 555 -24.06 -47.65 -27.01
N SER A 556 -24.74 -46.90 -26.12
CA SER A 556 -25.58 -47.48 -25.07
C SER A 556 -26.73 -48.27 -25.66
N SER A 557 -27.45 -47.68 -26.61
CA SER A 557 -28.56 -48.35 -27.31
C SER A 557 -28.09 -49.59 -28.06
N LYS A 558 -26.93 -49.53 -28.72
CA LYS A 558 -26.37 -50.69 -29.40
C LYS A 558 -25.98 -51.83 -28.44
N LEU A 559 -25.46 -51.49 -27.26
CA LEU A 559 -25.10 -52.47 -26.24
C LEU A 559 -26.34 -53.16 -25.66
N GLU A 560 -27.44 -52.42 -25.47
CA GLU A 560 -28.73 -52.96 -25.03
C GLU A 560 -29.27 -53.98 -26.06
N ASP A 561 -29.26 -53.63 -27.36
CA ASP A 561 -29.66 -54.54 -28.44
C ASP A 561 -28.83 -55.83 -28.46
N ASP A 562 -27.50 -55.72 -28.32
CA ASP A 562 -26.60 -56.89 -28.30
C ASP A 562 -26.87 -57.79 -27.07
N ILE A 563 -27.18 -57.20 -25.91
CA ILE A 563 -27.53 -57.94 -24.69
C ILE A 563 -28.84 -58.69 -24.86
N ASP A 564 -29.86 -58.07 -25.44
CA ASP A 564 -31.16 -58.72 -25.61
C ASP A 564 -31.11 -59.85 -26.64
N LYS A 565 -30.35 -59.66 -27.73
CA LYS A 565 -30.08 -60.74 -28.70
C LYS A 565 -29.36 -61.93 -28.09
N MET A 566 -28.45 -61.69 -27.14
CA MET A 566 -27.75 -62.77 -26.43
C MET A 566 -28.72 -63.59 -25.57
N LYS A 567 -29.66 -62.94 -24.87
CA LYS A 567 -30.67 -63.62 -24.05
C LYS A 567 -31.63 -64.46 -24.89
N GLU A 568 -32.03 -63.97 -26.06
CA GLU A 568 -32.90 -64.72 -26.99
C GLU A 568 -32.23 -66.03 -27.44
N LEU A 569 -30.95 -65.97 -27.80
CA LEU A 569 -30.19 -67.16 -28.21
C LEU A 569 -30.00 -68.17 -27.07
N GLU A 570 -29.80 -67.70 -25.85
CA GLU A 570 -29.67 -68.56 -24.66
C GLU A 570 -30.99 -69.29 -24.34
N GLU A 571 -32.13 -68.58 -24.42
CA GLU A 571 -33.44 -69.18 -24.20
C GLU A 571 -33.82 -70.18 -25.29
N GLU A 572 -33.51 -69.87 -26.56
CA GLU A 572 -33.73 -70.79 -27.69
C GLU A 572 -32.90 -72.07 -27.52
N LEU A 573 -31.64 -71.94 -27.11
CA LEU A 573 -30.77 -73.07 -26.80
C LEU A 573 -31.36 -73.92 -25.67
N ARG A 574 -31.71 -73.31 -24.54
CA ARG A 574 -32.29 -74.00 -23.37
C ARG A 574 -33.58 -74.75 -23.73
N SER A 575 -34.50 -74.10 -24.45
CA SER A 575 -35.76 -74.70 -24.90
C SER A 575 -35.53 -75.91 -25.82
N SER A 576 -34.53 -75.83 -26.70
CA SER A 576 -34.17 -76.95 -27.58
C SER A 576 -33.58 -78.15 -26.82
N GLU A 577 -32.75 -77.90 -25.80
CA GLU A 577 -32.14 -78.93 -24.95
C GLU A 577 -33.19 -79.64 -24.08
N GLU A 578 -34.08 -78.88 -23.43
CA GLU A 578 -35.17 -79.45 -22.61
C GLU A 578 -36.11 -80.30 -23.45
N ARG A 579 -36.44 -79.83 -24.66
CA ARG A 579 -37.28 -80.58 -25.61
C ARG A 579 -36.60 -81.87 -26.06
N TYR A 580 -35.30 -81.83 -26.37
CA TYR A 580 -34.53 -83.04 -26.73
C TYR A 580 -34.52 -84.04 -25.58
N ARG A 581 -34.21 -83.59 -24.35
CA ARG A 581 -34.16 -84.44 -23.16
C ARG A 581 -35.50 -85.08 -22.84
N SER A 582 -36.59 -84.33 -22.97
CA SER A 582 -37.96 -84.83 -22.79
C SER A 582 -38.31 -85.94 -23.78
N ILE A 583 -37.98 -85.76 -25.08
CA ILE A 583 -38.23 -86.78 -26.12
C ILE A 583 -37.34 -88.02 -25.91
N PHE A 584 -36.07 -87.81 -25.54
CA PHE A 584 -35.12 -88.89 -25.29
C PHE A 584 -35.60 -89.79 -24.15
N GLU A 585 -35.99 -89.21 -23.00
CA GLU A 585 -36.45 -89.96 -21.81
C GLU A 585 -37.82 -90.61 -22.00
N ALA A 586 -38.78 -89.91 -22.62
CA ALA A 586 -40.15 -90.42 -22.79
C ALA A 586 -40.29 -91.48 -23.90
N SER A 587 -39.23 -91.78 -24.66
CA SER A 587 -39.28 -92.76 -25.74
C SER A 587 -39.53 -94.18 -25.18
N PRO A 588 -40.57 -94.90 -25.66
CA PRO A 588 -40.85 -96.27 -25.24
C PRO A 588 -39.87 -97.29 -25.83
N ILE A 589 -39.01 -96.87 -26.76
CA ILE A 589 -37.94 -97.67 -27.33
C ILE A 589 -36.64 -97.28 -26.63
N GLY A 590 -35.80 -98.27 -26.32
CA GLY A 590 -34.50 -98.00 -25.73
C GLY A 590 -33.61 -97.25 -26.72
N ILE A 591 -33.10 -96.09 -26.30
CA ILE A 591 -32.12 -95.31 -27.05
C ILE A 591 -30.86 -95.25 -26.21
N VAL A 592 -29.74 -95.62 -26.80
CA VAL A 592 -28.41 -95.63 -26.20
C VAL A 592 -27.48 -94.87 -27.13
N GLU A 593 -26.80 -93.87 -26.62
CA GLU A 593 -25.67 -93.25 -27.29
C GLU A 593 -24.40 -93.92 -26.78
N VAL A 594 -23.54 -94.37 -27.69
CA VAL A 594 -22.24 -94.97 -27.35
C VAL A 594 -21.11 -94.17 -27.97
N GLY A 595 -19.97 -94.14 -27.30
CA GLY A 595 -18.74 -93.50 -27.75
C GLY A 595 -17.97 -94.36 -28.74
N ALA A 596 -16.78 -93.90 -29.10
CA ALA A 596 -15.93 -94.55 -30.08
C ALA A 596 -15.29 -95.86 -29.58
N GLU A 597 -15.27 -96.11 -28.26
CA GLU A 597 -14.76 -97.34 -27.62
C GLU A 597 -15.90 -98.27 -27.16
N ASP A 598 -17.08 -98.09 -27.74
CA ASP A 598 -18.32 -98.81 -27.46
C ASP A 598 -18.84 -98.63 -26.01
N GLU A 599 -18.34 -97.60 -25.31
CA GLU A 599 -18.80 -97.18 -23.99
C GLU A 599 -20.12 -96.43 -24.09
N ILE A 600 -21.08 -96.73 -23.22
CA ILE A 600 -22.36 -96.02 -23.18
C ILE A 600 -22.11 -94.58 -22.69
N LEU A 601 -22.46 -93.59 -23.50
CA LEU A 601 -22.38 -92.15 -23.16
C LEU A 601 -23.68 -91.62 -22.56
N SER A 602 -24.81 -92.12 -23.04
CA SER A 602 -26.13 -91.85 -22.47
C SER A 602 -27.11 -92.97 -22.83
N CYS A 603 -28.12 -93.21 -22.00
CA CYS A 603 -29.20 -94.11 -22.33
C CYS A 603 -30.51 -93.66 -21.68
N ASN A 604 -31.62 -93.78 -22.39
CA ASN A 604 -32.93 -93.40 -21.84
C ASN A 604 -33.48 -94.48 -20.89
N GLU A 605 -34.58 -94.16 -20.20
CA GLU A 605 -35.23 -95.06 -19.24
C GLU A 605 -35.58 -96.43 -19.86
N ALA A 606 -36.10 -96.46 -21.09
CA ALA A 606 -36.45 -97.70 -21.79
C ALA A 606 -35.23 -98.58 -22.07
N ALA A 607 -34.10 -98.00 -22.47
CA ALA A 607 -32.85 -98.74 -22.68
C ALA A 607 -32.31 -99.29 -21.36
N SER A 608 -32.37 -98.50 -20.28
CA SER A 608 -31.92 -98.93 -18.95
C SER A 608 -32.68 -100.18 -18.47
N LYS A 609 -34.00 -100.24 -18.72
CA LYS A 609 -34.83 -101.42 -18.45
C LYS A 609 -34.45 -102.63 -19.29
N ILE A 610 -34.20 -102.45 -20.58
CA ILE A 610 -33.79 -103.53 -21.50
C ILE A 610 -32.41 -104.09 -21.10
N LEU A 611 -31.46 -103.21 -20.78
CA LEU A 611 -30.11 -103.57 -20.36
C LEU A 611 -30.06 -104.10 -18.91
N GLY A 612 -31.11 -103.89 -18.11
CA GLY A 612 -31.19 -104.34 -16.71
C GLY A 612 -30.25 -103.59 -15.77
N CYS A 613 -30.12 -102.27 -15.96
CA CYS A 613 -29.38 -101.38 -15.07
C CYS A 613 -30.32 -100.75 -14.04
N ASP A 614 -30.13 -101.04 -12.75
CA ASP A 614 -30.88 -100.41 -11.65
C ASP A 614 -30.14 -99.13 -11.18
N ASP A 615 -30.76 -97.96 -11.37
CA ASP A 615 -30.47 -96.61 -10.83
C ASP A 615 -29.00 -96.13 -10.69
N SER A 616 -28.06 -96.80 -11.35
CA SER A 616 -26.68 -96.36 -11.57
C SER A 616 -26.31 -96.69 -13.00
N SER A 617 -26.47 -95.64 -13.80
CA SER A 617 -26.32 -95.49 -15.24
C SER A 617 -25.58 -96.65 -15.94
N CYS A 618 -26.15 -97.17 -17.02
CA CYS A 618 -25.38 -98.02 -17.93
C CYS A 618 -24.20 -97.24 -18.54
N GLU A 619 -24.15 -95.91 -18.39
CA GLU A 619 -23.05 -95.06 -18.83
C GLU A 619 -21.69 -95.52 -18.30
N GLY A 620 -20.69 -95.47 -19.19
CA GLY A 620 -19.33 -95.94 -18.96
C GLY A 620 -19.14 -97.46 -19.09
N LYS A 621 -20.22 -98.27 -19.16
CA LYS A 621 -20.13 -99.71 -19.47
C LYS A 621 -20.06 -99.91 -20.98
N ASN A 622 -19.45 -101.02 -21.40
CA ASN A 622 -19.38 -101.36 -22.81
C ASN A 622 -20.67 -102.04 -23.26
N ILE A 623 -21.31 -101.52 -24.33
CA ILE A 623 -22.60 -102.04 -24.82
C ILE A 623 -22.50 -103.51 -25.28
N LEU A 624 -21.32 -103.94 -25.74
CA LEU A 624 -21.08 -105.28 -26.25
C LEU A 624 -21.09 -106.35 -25.15
N ASP A 625 -20.91 -105.96 -23.88
CA ASP A 625 -20.97 -106.89 -22.75
C ASP A 625 -22.38 -107.46 -22.49
N TYR A 626 -23.40 -106.79 -23.04
CA TYR A 626 -24.79 -107.23 -22.93
C TYR A 626 -25.18 -108.23 -24.02
N ILE A 627 -24.34 -108.51 -25.02
CA ILE A 627 -24.64 -109.48 -26.08
C ILE A 627 -24.21 -110.88 -25.60
N GLY A 628 -25.18 -111.81 -25.49
CA GLY A 628 -24.97 -113.12 -24.87
C GLY A 628 -24.18 -114.12 -25.71
N ASP A 629 -24.33 -114.08 -27.05
CA ASP A 629 -23.60 -114.95 -27.98
C ASP A 629 -22.26 -114.33 -28.39
N SER A 630 -21.17 -115.03 -28.09
CA SER A 630 -19.80 -114.65 -28.49
C SER A 630 -19.63 -114.39 -30.00
N LYS A 631 -20.39 -115.07 -30.86
CA LYS A 631 -20.31 -114.87 -32.32
C LYS A 631 -21.05 -113.60 -32.76
N GLU A 632 -22.21 -113.31 -32.16
CA GLU A 632 -22.98 -112.10 -32.42
C GLU A 632 -22.25 -110.86 -31.89
N ARG A 633 -21.61 -110.97 -30.71
CA ARG A 633 -20.80 -109.89 -30.12
C ARG A 633 -19.67 -109.44 -31.06
N SER A 634 -18.87 -110.37 -31.57
CA SER A 634 -17.76 -110.04 -32.48
C SER A 634 -18.24 -109.45 -33.81
N GLU A 635 -19.39 -109.89 -34.32
CA GLU A 635 -19.96 -109.32 -35.55
C GLU A 635 -20.42 -107.86 -35.35
N ILE A 636 -21.07 -107.55 -34.22
CA ILE A 636 -21.51 -106.19 -33.91
C ILE A 636 -20.32 -105.26 -33.60
N GLU A 637 -19.32 -105.74 -32.86
CA GLU A 637 -18.08 -104.99 -32.59
C GLU A 637 -17.35 -104.61 -33.89
N GLU A 638 -17.23 -105.56 -34.84
CA GLU A 638 -16.58 -105.30 -36.13
C GLU A 638 -17.37 -104.27 -36.96
N ARG A 639 -18.71 -104.33 -36.92
CA ARG A 639 -19.58 -103.38 -37.62
C ARG A 639 -19.53 -101.98 -37.02
N LEU A 640 -19.51 -101.86 -35.69
CA LEU A 640 -19.33 -100.59 -34.97
C LEU A 640 -17.98 -99.94 -35.33
N LYS A 641 -16.90 -100.72 -35.33
CA LYS A 641 -15.55 -100.28 -35.73
C LYS A 641 -15.48 -99.83 -37.20
N LYS A 642 -16.27 -100.45 -38.08
CA LYS A 642 -16.38 -100.08 -39.49
C LYS A 642 -17.36 -98.93 -39.76
N GLY A 643 -18.06 -98.44 -38.74
CA GLY A 643 -19.08 -97.40 -38.87
C GLY A 643 -20.31 -97.85 -39.67
N GLU A 644 -20.58 -99.16 -39.71
CA GLU A 644 -21.68 -99.72 -40.48
C GLU A 644 -23.02 -99.53 -39.76
N THR A 645 -24.05 -99.15 -40.50
CA THR A 645 -25.41 -99.09 -39.95
C THR A 645 -26.00 -100.49 -39.88
N VAL A 646 -26.51 -100.86 -38.70
CA VAL A 646 -27.26 -102.10 -38.47
C VAL A 646 -28.74 -101.75 -38.36
N LYS A 647 -29.62 -102.54 -38.96
CA LYS A 647 -31.07 -102.34 -38.86
C LYS A 647 -31.77 -103.64 -38.52
N ASP A 648 -32.70 -103.54 -37.58
CA ASP A 648 -33.65 -104.58 -37.17
C ASP A 648 -33.02 -105.96 -36.95
N ARG A 649 -31.82 -105.99 -36.37
CA ARG A 649 -31.08 -107.23 -36.14
C ARG A 649 -31.54 -107.84 -34.82
N LEU A 650 -32.11 -109.03 -34.87
CA LEU A 650 -32.52 -109.78 -33.69
C LEU A 650 -31.29 -110.35 -32.99
N ILE A 651 -31.04 -109.89 -31.76
CA ILE A 651 -29.92 -110.33 -30.92
C ILE A 651 -30.43 -110.62 -29.52
N ALA A 652 -29.87 -111.65 -28.90
CA ALA A 652 -30.15 -111.97 -27.51
C ALA A 652 -29.28 -111.12 -26.58
N PHE A 653 -29.93 -110.24 -25.82
CA PHE A 653 -29.26 -109.47 -24.78
C PHE A 653 -29.35 -110.23 -23.46
N LYS A 654 -28.23 -110.33 -22.75
CA LYS A 654 -28.12 -110.99 -21.45
C LYS A 654 -27.99 -109.93 -20.36
N ASN A 655 -28.97 -109.91 -19.46
CA ASN A 655 -28.99 -109.02 -18.31
C ASN A 655 -29.12 -109.81 -16.99
N LYS A 656 -29.18 -109.12 -15.85
CA LYS A 656 -29.34 -109.76 -14.53
C LYS A 656 -30.70 -110.47 -14.35
N GLY A 657 -31.71 -110.07 -15.13
CA GLY A 657 -33.07 -110.64 -15.10
C GLY A 657 -33.30 -111.83 -16.04
N GLY A 658 -32.35 -112.14 -16.93
CA GLY A 658 -32.44 -113.23 -17.89
C GLY A 658 -31.94 -112.85 -19.29
N GLU A 659 -32.43 -113.58 -20.29
CA GLU A 659 -32.14 -113.33 -21.71
C GLU A 659 -33.36 -112.65 -22.36
N THR A 660 -33.15 -111.45 -22.90
CA THR A 660 -34.17 -110.63 -23.57
C THR A 660 -33.85 -110.58 -25.06
N MET A 661 -34.82 -110.88 -25.92
CA MET A 661 -34.65 -110.75 -27.37
C MET A 661 -34.93 -109.32 -27.79
N VAL A 662 -33.94 -108.66 -28.38
CA VAL A 662 -34.07 -107.28 -28.84
C VAL A 662 -33.86 -107.17 -30.35
N SER A 663 -34.61 -106.28 -30.98
CA SER A 663 -34.30 -105.76 -32.31
C SER A 663 -33.32 -104.60 -32.14
N LEU A 664 -32.08 -104.81 -32.57
CA LEU A 664 -30.98 -103.86 -32.49
C LEU A 664 -30.86 -103.10 -33.81
N SER A 665 -30.93 -101.78 -33.73
CA SER A 665 -30.54 -100.88 -34.83
C SER A 665 -29.44 -99.95 -34.37
N ILE A 666 -28.40 -99.79 -35.19
CA ILE A 666 -27.22 -98.98 -34.88
C ILE A 666 -27.03 -97.99 -36.01
N LYS A 667 -26.87 -96.71 -35.67
CA LYS A 667 -26.45 -95.66 -36.59
C LYS A 667 -25.18 -95.01 -36.06
N THR A 668 -24.06 -95.27 -36.71
CA THR A 668 -22.78 -94.65 -36.36
C THR A 668 -22.62 -93.29 -37.03
N ILE A 669 -22.15 -92.32 -36.26
CA ILE A 669 -21.80 -90.97 -36.69
C ILE A 669 -20.28 -90.89 -36.72
N THR A 670 -19.75 -90.58 -37.89
CA THR A 670 -18.31 -90.51 -38.15
C THR A 670 -17.83 -89.05 -38.20
N ASP A 671 -16.54 -88.85 -37.95
CA ASP A 671 -15.87 -87.59 -38.23
C ASP A 671 -15.69 -87.35 -39.75
N LYS A 672 -15.04 -86.23 -40.10
CA LYS A 672 -14.75 -85.87 -41.51
C LYS A 672 -13.76 -86.83 -42.20
N GLN A 673 -13.12 -87.74 -41.45
CA GLN A 673 -12.12 -88.70 -41.92
C GLN A 673 -12.66 -90.13 -42.00
N GLY A 674 -13.92 -90.35 -41.62
CA GLY A 674 -14.60 -91.66 -41.67
C GLY A 674 -14.41 -92.52 -40.43
N SER A 675 -13.81 -91.99 -39.36
CA SER A 675 -13.66 -92.71 -38.08
C SER A 675 -14.93 -92.56 -37.24
N PRO A 676 -15.40 -93.62 -36.54
CA PRO A 676 -16.57 -93.53 -35.69
C PRO A 676 -16.31 -92.61 -34.48
N VAL A 677 -17.19 -91.63 -34.26
CA VAL A 677 -17.14 -90.69 -33.12
C VAL A 677 -18.16 -91.07 -32.06
N ARG A 678 -19.37 -91.41 -32.49
CA ARG A 678 -20.45 -91.87 -31.62
C ARG A 678 -21.39 -92.77 -32.40
N SER A 679 -22.11 -93.67 -31.73
CA SER A 679 -23.19 -94.42 -32.36
C SER A 679 -24.49 -94.28 -31.58
N GLU A 680 -25.58 -94.07 -32.31
CA GLU A 680 -26.93 -94.06 -31.77
C GLU A 680 -27.51 -95.47 -31.97
N ILE A 681 -27.76 -96.14 -30.85
CA ILE A 681 -28.25 -97.51 -30.79
C ILE A 681 -29.69 -97.47 -30.30
N VAL A 682 -30.56 -98.14 -31.05
CA VAL A 682 -31.97 -98.29 -30.74
C VAL A 682 -32.24 -99.76 -30.42
N LEU A 683 -32.82 -100.00 -29.25
CA LEU A 683 -33.14 -101.30 -28.69
C LEU A 683 -34.65 -101.42 -28.54
N MET A 684 -35.26 -102.37 -29.26
CA MET A 684 -36.67 -102.68 -29.10
C MET A 684 -36.83 -104.10 -28.56
N ASP A 685 -37.41 -104.26 -27.37
CA ASP A 685 -37.75 -105.58 -26.84
C ASP A 685 -38.83 -106.24 -27.72
N VAL A 686 -38.52 -107.41 -28.24
CA VAL A 686 -39.40 -108.21 -29.11
C VAL A 686 -39.67 -109.59 -28.52
N THR A 687 -39.36 -109.81 -27.24
CA THR A 687 -39.47 -111.10 -26.56
C THR A 687 -40.89 -111.66 -26.59
N GLU A 688 -41.90 -110.82 -26.38
CA GLU A 688 -43.31 -111.24 -26.50
C GLU A 688 -43.74 -111.48 -27.95
N ARG A 689 -43.20 -110.71 -28.89
CA ARG A 689 -43.58 -110.73 -30.32
C ARG A 689 -43.06 -111.97 -31.06
N ILE A 690 -42.02 -112.61 -30.54
CA ILE A 690 -41.43 -113.84 -31.10
C ILE A 690 -42.08 -115.11 -30.51
N ARG A 691 -42.78 -115.00 -29.37
CA ARG A 691 -43.46 -116.14 -28.71
C ARG A 691 -44.91 -116.37 -29.20
N SER A 692 -45.49 -115.44 -29.94
CA SER A 692 -46.78 -115.56 -30.67
C SER A 692 -46.58 -116.01 -32.10
#